data_AF-A0A1D8B2G4-F1
#
_entry.id   AF-A0A1D8B2G4-F1
#
_cell.length_a   1.000
_cell.length_b   1.000
_cell.length_c   1.000
_cell.angle_alpha   90.00
_cell.angle_beta   90.00
_cell.angle_gamma   90.00
#
_symmetry.space_group_name_H-M   'P 1'
#
loop_
_entity.id
_entity.type
_entity.pdbx_description
1 polymer ?
#
loop_
_entity_poly.entity_id
_entity_poly.type
_entity_poly.pdbx_seq_one_letter_code
_entity_poly.pdbx_strand_id
1 'polypeptide(L)'
;MTMFRTRWARAVVGASALALAATGMGALGVYSAAPAEAAANPDIEVSIKPLVLSDKDGVEIPGAGAQVEDPVRMRVEWDATNADPQPGDSFTVGLPATGAAQPDITHYYRFREVGRSDPLMVGDVQVGDCVTAADVMTCTFNDAIAAQTDVKGTMSQMLMAQKETPLTKLPFSANGVEAQVPNPNDEPIVQRLWTEKNVGKYANSLKRDSTQINWHITGSGRRLSERSGMPAGTYANKAVFNDVLGADGQALLADDSTWYVRVDPKSAPNQYPTVARVGQPGINTAYGNYALERTISEDGKSATVTLTRTDGDFDPAINYEIVYSSKIDGPVVPEKQYTNSATLVGDTEGPITSAISYHDPITYTVEMKPGYGAFGVKKFVLGAQVGADAGQIPAGTAVTVNVAYELPTGWDPNIHPEWTAPAGGANPYTMEVPVEQGVAGAAFPKGTKVTLTESLDSAQLPAALRWQGDPVFSAGSQTAVSELALSIVENTASAVSLTNTVAPAPGRISVTKQVVGGIPAGKTFSFDYVCNDPAGTSGSILDVADGETKESGDIPAGAECLVTERDATVDGFILEPAVIDPVPIEAGQVAAVLMTNTYTPAPGNIAVTKKVVGDIPADKTFSFDYVCDDPAGTSGSILDVAAGDTKVSRDIPAGATCTVTERDASVDGFALQTSAIGPVVVEAGGVAVVEVTNTYTPAPGPAPSESPSPSPAPSESPSPSGAPSDGPGGPGAPGGPGAAEDSALARTGADGLVASLAALGLLVAGGGLIATRRARG
;
A
#
# COMPACT_ATOMS: atom_id res chain seq x y z
N MET A 1 52.47 34.45 -41.29
CA MET A 1 53.55 34.42 -40.29
C MET A 1 53.10 35.13 -39.02
N THR A 2 53.59 34.72 -37.84
CA THR A 2 53.48 35.40 -36.51
C THR A 2 52.08 35.91 -36.11
N MET A 3 51.26 35.17 -35.35
CA MET A 3 51.37 34.86 -33.90
C MET A 3 51.57 36.06 -32.97
N PHE A 4 50.64 36.25 -32.02
CA PHE A 4 50.92 36.23 -30.58
C PHE A 4 49.66 35.81 -29.78
N ARG A 5 49.84 35.24 -28.57
CA ARG A 5 48.78 34.60 -27.74
C ARG A 5 48.48 35.37 -26.43
N THR A 6 47.42 34.90 -25.73
CA THR A 6 47.13 34.94 -24.26
C THR A 6 46.62 36.26 -23.63
N ARG A 7 45.81 36.27 -22.54
CA ARG A 7 45.25 35.16 -21.68
C ARG A 7 43.91 35.53 -21.00
N TRP A 8 42.97 34.56 -20.96
CA TRP A 8 42.03 34.18 -19.88
C TRP A 8 41.50 35.20 -18.85
N ALA A 9 40.17 35.27 -18.73
CA ALA A 9 39.45 35.42 -17.45
C ALA A 9 38.07 34.74 -17.52
N ARG A 10 37.63 34.07 -16.44
CA ARG A 10 36.26 33.51 -16.27
C ARG A 10 35.45 34.45 -15.38
N ALA A 11 34.17 34.69 -15.71
CA ALA A 11 33.12 35.10 -14.78
C ALA A 11 31.76 34.59 -15.30
N VAL A 12 30.79 34.41 -14.40
CA VAL A 12 29.57 33.60 -14.60
C VAL A 12 28.32 34.46 -14.33
N VAL A 13 27.15 33.96 -14.74
CA VAL A 13 25.77 34.43 -14.45
C VAL A 13 25.23 35.54 -15.35
N GLY A 14 24.05 35.28 -15.93
CA GLY A 14 23.30 36.25 -16.75
C GLY A 14 22.09 35.67 -17.49
N ALA A 15 21.35 34.72 -16.91
CA ALA A 15 20.14 34.18 -17.54
C ALA A 15 18.99 35.19 -17.40
N SER A 16 18.56 35.79 -18.51
CA SER A 16 17.44 36.73 -18.58
C SER A 16 16.22 36.07 -19.19
N ALA A 17 15.28 35.61 -18.35
CA ALA A 17 13.99 35.13 -18.80
C ALA A 17 13.08 36.32 -19.14
N LEU A 18 12.59 36.40 -20.39
CA LEU A 18 11.65 37.43 -20.82
C LEU A 18 10.22 36.97 -20.56
N ALA A 19 9.55 37.54 -19.56
CA ALA A 19 8.12 37.33 -19.34
C ALA A 19 7.31 38.42 -20.05
N LEU A 20 6.47 38.03 -21.01
CA LEU A 20 5.40 38.88 -21.53
C LEU A 20 4.05 38.33 -21.09
N ALA A 21 3.30 39.14 -20.35
CA ALA A 21 1.89 38.92 -20.08
C ALA A 21 1.05 39.82 -20.99
N ALA A 22 0.05 39.27 -21.67
CA ALA A 22 -0.93 40.03 -22.41
C ALA A 22 -2.33 39.40 -22.27
N THR A 23 -3.17 40.09 -21.51
CA THR A 23 -4.65 40.19 -21.57
C THR A 23 -5.40 39.26 -22.54
N GLY A 24 -6.34 38.48 -22.00
CA GLY A 24 -7.29 37.72 -22.80
C GLY A 24 -8.45 38.53 -23.37
N MET A 25 -9.06 38.00 -24.43
CA MET A 25 -10.43 38.30 -24.87
C MET A 25 -11.15 36.98 -25.06
N GLY A 26 -12.38 36.87 -24.56
CA GLY A 26 -13.14 35.62 -24.58
C GLY A 26 -13.75 35.34 -25.95
N ALA A 27 -13.54 34.12 -26.46
CA ALA A 27 -14.39 33.50 -27.46
C ALA A 27 -14.93 32.20 -26.87
N LEU A 28 -16.26 32.05 -26.85
CA LEU A 28 -16.94 30.80 -26.47
C LEU A 28 -16.79 29.78 -27.61
N GLY A 29 -15.60 29.20 -27.71
CA GLY A 29 -15.37 28.01 -28.51
C GLY A 29 -16.02 26.80 -27.83
N VAL A 30 -16.85 26.06 -28.57
CA VAL A 30 -17.30 24.73 -28.13
C VAL A 30 -16.07 23.84 -28.11
N TYR A 31 -15.55 23.53 -26.92
CA TYR A 31 -14.52 22.50 -26.75
C TYR A 31 -15.17 21.14 -27.03
N SER A 32 -15.22 20.76 -28.31
CA SER A 32 -15.07 19.36 -28.68
C SER A 32 -13.75 18.90 -28.07
N ALA A 33 -13.80 18.01 -27.08
CA ALA A 33 -12.61 17.33 -26.63
C ALA A 33 -11.99 16.66 -27.86
N ALA A 34 -10.75 17.04 -28.19
CA ALA A 34 -9.99 16.24 -29.14
C ALA A 34 -9.93 14.81 -28.57
N PRO A 35 -10.00 13.76 -29.42
CA PRO A 35 -9.60 12.43 -28.96
C PRO A 35 -8.19 12.56 -28.38
N ALA A 36 -7.90 11.83 -27.30
CA ALA A 36 -6.56 11.83 -26.74
C ALA A 36 -5.58 11.43 -27.86
N GLU A 37 -4.68 12.35 -28.25
CA GLU A 37 -3.62 12.03 -29.20
C GLU A 37 -2.80 10.88 -28.60
N ALA A 38 -2.69 9.78 -29.35
CA ALA A 38 -1.80 8.70 -28.99
C ALA A 38 -0.38 9.25 -28.86
N ALA A 39 0.35 8.81 -27.83
CA ALA A 39 1.69 9.29 -27.61
C ALA A 39 2.58 8.73 -28.73
N ALA A 40 3.19 9.59 -29.55
CA ALA A 40 4.17 9.11 -30.52
C ALA A 40 5.41 8.65 -29.76
N ASN A 41 5.73 7.36 -29.82
CA ASN A 41 6.96 6.80 -29.26
C ASN A 41 8.01 6.77 -30.39
N PRO A 42 9.00 7.69 -30.37
CA PRO A 42 9.96 7.84 -31.47
C PRO A 42 11.05 6.75 -31.46
N ASP A 43 11.18 5.98 -30.37
CA ASP A 43 12.20 4.94 -30.22
C ASP A 43 11.75 3.60 -30.83
N ILE A 44 10.48 3.48 -31.27
CA ILE A 44 9.99 2.35 -32.08
C ILE A 44 10.64 2.41 -33.46
N GLU A 45 11.44 1.40 -33.79
CA GLU A 45 12.07 1.28 -35.10
C GLU A 45 11.04 0.86 -36.15
N VAL A 46 11.02 1.54 -37.31
CA VAL A 46 10.11 1.25 -38.43
C VAL A 46 10.91 1.13 -39.72
N SER A 47 10.75 0.00 -40.44
CA SER A 47 11.50 -0.35 -41.65
C SER A 47 10.54 -0.67 -42.80
N ILE A 48 10.43 0.26 -43.75
CA ILE A 48 9.63 0.07 -44.96
C ILE A 48 10.49 -0.64 -46.01
N LYS A 49 10.04 -1.81 -46.49
CA LYS A 49 10.74 -2.60 -47.50
C LYS A 49 10.54 -2.03 -48.91
N PRO A 50 11.43 -2.36 -49.87
CA PRO A 50 11.22 -2.02 -51.28
C PRO A 50 9.82 -2.37 -51.75
N LEU A 51 9.18 -1.43 -52.42
CA LEU A 51 7.83 -1.59 -52.92
C LEU A 51 7.80 -2.62 -54.06
N VAL A 52 6.70 -3.37 -54.18
CA VAL A 52 6.52 -4.38 -55.23
C VAL A 52 5.28 -4.06 -56.04
N LEU A 53 5.37 -4.06 -57.36
CA LEU A 53 4.20 -3.91 -58.24
C LEU A 53 3.18 -5.00 -57.93
N SER A 54 1.89 -4.69 -57.99
CA SER A 54 0.83 -5.68 -57.81
C SER A 54 -0.30 -5.46 -58.82
N ASP A 55 -1.07 -6.49 -59.10
CA ASP A 55 -2.33 -6.33 -59.84
C ASP A 55 -3.46 -5.80 -58.95
N LYS A 56 -4.65 -5.60 -59.55
CA LYS A 56 -5.85 -5.07 -58.88
C LYS A 56 -6.36 -5.95 -57.72
N ASP A 57 -5.95 -7.21 -57.68
CA ASP A 57 -6.37 -8.23 -56.73
C ASP A 57 -5.29 -8.43 -55.64
N GLY A 58 -4.14 -7.75 -55.76
CA GLY A 58 -3.04 -7.82 -54.80
C GLY A 58 -2.07 -8.97 -55.07
N VAL A 59 -2.06 -9.55 -56.28
CA VAL A 59 -1.01 -10.49 -56.68
C VAL A 59 0.24 -9.70 -57.07
N GLU A 60 1.38 -10.03 -56.47
CA GLU A 60 2.64 -9.34 -56.75
C GLU A 60 3.22 -9.69 -58.12
N ILE A 61 3.86 -8.71 -58.74
CA ILE A 61 4.56 -8.82 -60.01
C ILE A 61 6.03 -8.37 -59.80
N PRO A 62 6.89 -9.24 -59.26
CA PRO A 62 8.30 -8.89 -59.03
C PRO A 62 9.05 -8.60 -60.34
N GLY A 63 9.99 -7.65 -60.30
CA GLY A 63 10.84 -7.33 -61.45
C GLY A 63 10.23 -6.36 -62.47
N ALA A 64 9.13 -5.68 -62.14
CA ALA A 64 8.49 -4.67 -62.97
C ALA A 64 8.37 -3.32 -62.24
N GLY A 65 8.64 -2.21 -62.93
CA GLY A 65 8.39 -0.86 -62.47
C GLY A 65 6.91 -0.46 -62.50
N ALA A 66 6.56 0.65 -61.84
CA ALA A 66 5.19 1.14 -61.72
C ALA A 66 4.87 2.31 -62.67
N GLN A 67 3.63 2.35 -63.13
CA GLN A 67 3.01 3.48 -63.82
C GLN A 67 2.02 4.19 -62.91
N VAL A 68 1.64 5.42 -63.28
CA VAL A 68 0.51 6.12 -62.62
C VAL A 68 -0.78 5.29 -62.72
N GLU A 69 -1.52 5.19 -61.62
CA GLU A 69 -2.65 4.28 -61.38
C GLU A 69 -2.32 2.78 -61.45
N ASP A 70 -1.07 2.37 -61.15
CA ASP A 70 -0.76 0.97 -60.80
C ASP A 70 -0.91 0.71 -59.28
N PRO A 71 -1.42 -0.47 -58.88
CA PRO A 71 -1.38 -0.96 -57.50
C PRO A 71 0.04 -1.36 -57.09
N VAL A 72 0.41 -1.07 -55.85
CA VAL A 72 1.76 -1.33 -55.33
C VAL A 72 1.66 -1.84 -53.90
N ARG A 73 2.28 -2.98 -53.59
CA ARG A 73 2.37 -3.52 -52.24
C ARG A 73 3.50 -2.86 -51.47
N MET A 74 3.16 -2.31 -50.32
CA MET A 74 4.07 -1.90 -49.26
C MET A 74 4.15 -3.02 -48.20
N ARG A 75 5.35 -3.24 -47.68
CA ARG A 75 5.60 -4.05 -46.48
C ARG A 75 6.39 -3.22 -45.49
N VAL A 76 6.01 -3.31 -44.22
CA VAL A 76 6.69 -2.61 -43.13
C VAL A 76 6.96 -3.62 -42.02
N GLU A 77 8.19 -3.63 -41.53
CA GLU A 77 8.57 -4.26 -40.26
C GLU A 77 8.68 -3.16 -39.22
N TRP A 78 8.28 -3.45 -37.98
CA TRP A 78 8.39 -2.52 -36.86
C TRP A 78 8.83 -3.27 -35.61
N ASP A 79 9.65 -2.63 -34.79
CA ASP A 79 10.24 -3.25 -33.60
C ASP A 79 10.27 -2.24 -32.44
N ALA A 80 9.54 -2.56 -31.36
CA ALA A 80 9.49 -1.78 -30.12
C ALA A 80 10.27 -2.46 -28.98
N THR A 81 11.04 -3.53 -29.24
CA THR A 81 11.75 -4.31 -28.20
C THR A 81 12.68 -3.43 -27.34
N ASN A 82 13.29 -2.40 -27.91
CA ASN A 82 14.17 -1.46 -27.22
C ASN A 82 13.50 -0.10 -26.89
N ALA A 83 12.20 0.07 -27.19
CA ALA A 83 11.48 1.34 -27.11
C ALA A 83 10.64 1.52 -25.81
N ASP A 84 10.70 0.54 -24.90
CA ASP A 84 9.88 0.42 -23.68
C ASP A 84 8.39 0.81 -23.90
N PRO A 85 7.69 0.13 -24.83
CA PRO A 85 6.38 0.56 -25.31
C PRO A 85 5.32 0.50 -24.20
N GLN A 86 4.55 1.58 -24.07
CA GLN A 86 3.49 1.73 -23.09
C GLN A 86 2.10 1.68 -23.76
N PRO A 87 1.04 1.28 -23.03
CA PRO A 87 -0.34 1.46 -23.48
C PRO A 87 -0.63 2.91 -23.89
N GLY A 88 -1.18 3.11 -25.09
CA GLY A 88 -1.40 4.43 -25.68
C GLY A 88 -0.22 4.99 -26.50
N ASP A 89 0.95 4.32 -26.48
CA ASP A 89 2.03 4.63 -27.42
C ASP A 89 1.64 4.28 -28.85
N SER A 90 2.25 4.97 -29.81
CA SER A 90 1.97 4.81 -31.23
C SER A 90 3.21 5.03 -32.09
N PHE A 91 3.17 4.45 -33.29
CA PHE A 91 4.12 4.69 -34.37
C PHE A 91 3.39 4.95 -35.68
N THR A 92 4.07 5.58 -36.64
CA THR A 92 3.47 6.04 -37.91
C THR A 92 4.21 5.58 -39.17
N VAL A 93 3.46 5.44 -40.26
CA VAL A 93 3.98 5.23 -41.62
C VAL A 93 3.35 6.29 -42.54
N GLY A 94 4.13 7.28 -42.94
CA GLY A 94 3.73 8.39 -43.80
C GLY A 94 4.17 8.22 -45.25
N LEU A 95 3.29 8.58 -46.19
CA LEU A 95 3.54 8.53 -47.63
C LEU A 95 4.42 9.69 -48.12
N PRO A 96 5.18 9.52 -49.23
CA PRO A 96 6.05 10.56 -49.76
C PRO A 96 5.25 11.70 -50.41
N ALA A 97 5.36 12.89 -49.84
CA ALA A 97 4.77 14.12 -50.39
C ALA A 97 5.48 14.54 -51.69
N THR A 98 4.74 15.15 -52.62
CA THR A 98 5.28 15.58 -53.93
C THR A 98 5.91 16.98 -53.90
N GLY A 99 5.77 17.71 -52.80
CA GLY A 99 6.20 19.11 -52.67
C GLY A 99 5.48 20.09 -53.61
N ALA A 100 4.48 19.65 -54.36
CA ALA A 100 3.81 20.47 -55.38
C ALA A 100 2.68 21.32 -54.79
N ALA A 101 2.58 22.56 -55.24
CA ALA A 101 1.55 23.51 -54.81
C ALA A 101 0.16 23.31 -55.48
N GLN A 102 -0.04 22.22 -56.23
CA GLN A 102 -1.34 21.90 -56.82
C GLN A 102 -2.17 21.04 -55.86
N PRO A 103 -3.47 21.36 -55.67
CA PRO A 103 -4.28 20.74 -54.61
C PRO A 103 -4.67 19.28 -54.90
N ASP A 104 -4.65 18.85 -56.16
CA ASP A 104 -5.32 17.62 -56.59
C ASP A 104 -4.52 16.34 -56.30
N ILE A 105 -3.18 16.40 -56.26
CA ILE A 105 -2.29 15.26 -55.99
C ILE A 105 -1.11 15.71 -55.10
N THR A 106 -1.28 15.53 -53.79
CA THR A 106 -0.31 15.95 -52.77
C THR A 106 0.83 14.93 -52.56
N HIS A 107 0.57 13.64 -52.76
CA HIS A 107 1.51 12.52 -52.50
C HIS A 107 1.75 11.66 -53.77
N TYR A 108 2.93 11.03 -53.87
CA TYR A 108 3.26 10.15 -55.02
C TYR A 108 2.46 8.84 -55.01
N TYR A 109 2.05 8.41 -53.81
CA TYR A 109 1.17 7.27 -53.57
C TYR A 109 -0.04 7.71 -52.75
N ARG A 110 -1.12 6.93 -52.79
CA ARG A 110 -2.22 7.00 -51.82
C ARG A 110 -2.52 5.61 -51.25
N PHE A 111 -3.01 5.54 -50.01
CA PHE A 111 -3.62 4.32 -49.49
C PHE A 111 -4.87 3.95 -50.30
N ARG A 112 -5.12 2.64 -50.47
CA ARG A 112 -6.31 2.15 -51.20
C ARG A 112 -7.60 2.28 -50.38
N GLU A 113 -7.51 2.14 -49.05
CA GLU A 113 -8.64 2.12 -48.12
C GLU A 113 -8.43 3.14 -46.98
N VAL A 114 -8.58 4.42 -47.32
CA VAL A 114 -8.56 5.54 -46.37
C VAL A 114 -9.80 5.52 -45.47
N GLY A 115 -9.61 5.84 -44.19
CA GLY A 115 -10.64 5.81 -43.14
C GLY A 115 -10.83 4.44 -42.50
N ARG A 116 -10.04 3.45 -42.89
CA ARG A 116 -10.08 2.09 -42.34
C ARG A 116 -9.33 2.01 -41.00
N SER A 117 -9.93 1.29 -40.06
CA SER A 117 -9.31 0.89 -38.79
C SER A 117 -9.22 -0.64 -38.77
N ASP A 118 -8.07 -1.17 -38.39
CA ASP A 118 -7.85 -2.61 -38.24
C ASP A 118 -7.19 -2.91 -36.89
N PRO A 119 -7.68 -3.91 -36.14
CA PRO A 119 -7.08 -4.27 -34.87
C PRO A 119 -5.75 -5.01 -35.08
N LEU A 120 -4.77 -4.69 -34.25
CA LEU A 120 -3.57 -5.50 -34.06
C LEU A 120 -3.92 -6.67 -33.15
N MET A 121 -3.74 -7.91 -33.62
CA MET A 121 -4.18 -9.12 -32.93
C MET A 121 -3.02 -10.06 -32.61
N VAL A 122 -3.04 -10.63 -31.40
CA VAL A 122 -2.23 -11.79 -30.98
C VAL A 122 -3.20 -12.89 -30.56
N GLY A 123 -3.41 -13.86 -31.46
CA GLY A 123 -4.53 -14.82 -31.30
C GLY A 123 -5.87 -14.08 -31.30
N ASP A 124 -6.69 -14.32 -30.28
CA ASP A 124 -7.98 -13.63 -30.07
C ASP A 124 -7.86 -12.31 -29.28
N VAL A 125 -6.65 -11.92 -28.85
CA VAL A 125 -6.40 -10.70 -28.06
C VAL A 125 -6.06 -9.52 -28.97
N GLN A 126 -6.82 -8.43 -28.85
CA GLN A 126 -6.49 -7.15 -29.47
C GLN A 126 -5.44 -6.41 -28.64
N VAL A 127 -4.29 -6.09 -29.23
CA VAL A 127 -3.14 -5.42 -28.58
C VAL A 127 -2.97 -3.96 -29.03
N GLY A 128 -3.81 -3.50 -29.95
CA GLY A 128 -3.81 -2.14 -30.48
C GLY A 128 -4.68 -2.01 -31.72
N ASP A 129 -4.60 -0.87 -32.40
CA ASP A 129 -5.32 -0.56 -33.63
C ASP A 129 -4.45 0.24 -34.60
N CYS A 130 -4.56 -0.05 -35.88
CA CYS A 130 -3.98 0.74 -36.96
C CYS A 130 -5.08 1.48 -37.73
N VAL A 131 -5.00 2.82 -37.74
CA VAL A 131 -5.91 3.71 -38.48
C VAL A 131 -5.21 4.26 -39.71
N THR A 132 -5.80 4.06 -40.88
CA THR A 132 -5.26 4.53 -42.16
C THR A 132 -5.92 5.84 -42.58
N ALA A 133 -5.21 6.97 -42.48
CA ALA A 133 -5.63 8.26 -43.03
C ALA A 133 -5.26 8.37 -44.53
N ALA A 134 -5.34 9.58 -45.10
CA ALA A 134 -5.09 9.80 -46.53
C ALA A 134 -3.61 9.63 -46.92
N ASP A 135 -2.73 10.05 -46.02
CA ASP A 135 -1.29 10.23 -46.19
C ASP A 135 -0.45 9.58 -45.08
N VAL A 136 -1.04 9.31 -43.91
CA VAL A 136 -0.39 8.59 -42.80
C VAL A 136 -1.23 7.42 -42.31
N MET A 137 -0.57 6.32 -41.95
CA MET A 137 -1.14 5.24 -41.15
C MET A 137 -0.54 5.32 -39.74
N THR A 138 -1.38 5.33 -38.72
CA THR A 138 -0.97 5.40 -37.30
C THR A 138 -1.41 4.14 -36.61
N CYS A 139 -0.48 3.45 -35.93
CA CYS A 139 -0.76 2.27 -35.13
C CYS A 139 -0.51 2.57 -33.66
N THR A 140 -1.51 2.31 -32.82
CA THR A 140 -1.52 2.64 -31.38
C THR A 140 -1.73 1.38 -30.55
N PHE A 141 -0.91 1.17 -29.53
CA PHE A 141 -1.04 0.04 -28.61
C PHE A 141 -2.08 0.29 -27.52
N ASN A 142 -2.66 -0.78 -26.98
CA ASN A 142 -3.61 -0.73 -25.85
C ASN A 142 -3.04 -1.41 -24.58
N ASP A 143 -3.85 -1.54 -23.53
CA ASP A 143 -3.44 -2.09 -22.24
C ASP A 143 -2.89 -3.53 -22.32
N ALA A 144 -3.19 -4.31 -23.37
CA ALA A 144 -2.72 -5.70 -23.48
C ALA A 144 -1.22 -5.84 -23.81
N ILE A 145 -0.53 -4.75 -24.20
CA ILE A 145 0.95 -4.77 -24.28
C ILE A 145 1.63 -4.56 -22.91
N ALA A 146 0.87 -4.28 -21.85
CA ALA A 146 1.44 -4.10 -20.52
C ALA A 146 2.18 -5.37 -20.07
N ALA A 147 3.34 -5.16 -19.46
CA ALA A 147 4.28 -6.21 -19.05
C ALA A 147 4.84 -7.11 -20.16
N GLN A 148 4.55 -6.82 -21.43
CA GLN A 148 5.15 -7.53 -22.56
C GLN A 148 6.56 -7.00 -22.86
N THR A 149 7.33 -7.84 -23.52
CA THR A 149 8.67 -7.65 -24.08
C THR A 149 8.69 -8.24 -25.49
N ASP A 150 9.78 -8.06 -26.25
CA ASP A 150 9.87 -8.48 -27.66
C ASP A 150 8.74 -7.93 -28.57
N VAL A 151 8.07 -6.83 -28.20
CA VAL A 151 6.88 -6.31 -28.91
C VAL A 151 7.29 -5.77 -30.28
N LYS A 152 6.99 -6.53 -31.33
CA LYS A 152 7.38 -6.23 -32.72
C LYS A 152 6.41 -6.85 -33.71
N GLY A 153 6.55 -6.51 -34.98
CA GLY A 153 5.65 -7.07 -35.97
C GLY A 153 5.95 -6.72 -37.41
N THR A 154 5.03 -7.16 -38.26
CA THR A 154 5.02 -6.84 -39.68
C THR A 154 3.63 -6.40 -40.09
N MET A 155 3.57 -5.59 -41.14
CA MET A 155 2.32 -5.19 -41.78
C MET A 155 2.49 -5.10 -43.29
N SER A 156 1.42 -5.39 -44.03
CA SER A 156 1.35 -5.11 -45.46
C SER A 156 0.17 -4.21 -45.78
N GLN A 157 0.34 -3.35 -46.78
CA GLN A 157 -0.65 -2.39 -47.24
C GLN A 157 -0.61 -2.33 -48.77
N MET A 158 -1.74 -2.04 -49.42
CA MET A 158 -1.78 -1.77 -50.86
C MET A 158 -1.98 -0.28 -51.11
N LEU A 159 -1.02 0.28 -51.84
CA LEU A 159 -0.97 1.65 -52.29
C LEU A 159 -1.40 1.72 -53.77
N MET A 160 -1.72 2.93 -54.24
CA MET A 160 -1.82 3.24 -55.66
C MET A 160 -0.86 4.37 -56.02
N ALA A 161 -0.09 4.20 -57.10
CA ALA A 161 0.74 5.26 -57.66
C ALA A 161 -0.15 6.39 -58.21
N GLN A 162 0.18 7.64 -57.88
CA GLN A 162 -0.62 8.83 -58.24
C GLN A 162 0.11 9.82 -59.15
N LYS A 163 1.44 9.83 -59.12
CA LYS A 163 2.23 10.83 -59.86
C LYS A 163 3.52 10.24 -60.41
N GLU A 164 3.84 10.61 -61.64
CA GLU A 164 5.12 10.29 -62.24
C GLU A 164 6.29 10.95 -61.50
N THR A 165 7.45 10.30 -61.48
CA THR A 165 8.69 10.82 -60.92
C THR A 165 9.90 10.17 -61.59
N PRO A 166 10.97 10.93 -61.91
CA PRO A 166 12.22 10.36 -62.39
C PRO A 166 13.03 9.67 -61.28
N LEU A 167 12.61 9.79 -60.01
CA LEU A 167 13.29 9.19 -58.85
C LEU A 167 12.94 7.70 -58.73
N THR A 168 13.93 6.86 -58.47
CA THR A 168 13.73 5.43 -58.22
C THR A 168 13.44 5.10 -56.75
N LYS A 169 13.72 6.05 -55.85
CA LYS A 169 13.46 5.97 -54.41
C LYS A 169 12.72 7.23 -53.97
N LEU A 170 11.84 7.08 -52.98
CA LEU A 170 11.03 8.18 -52.47
C LEU A 170 11.15 8.30 -50.95
N PRO A 171 11.06 9.53 -50.40
CA PRO A 171 11.16 9.81 -48.96
C PRO A 171 9.85 9.48 -48.25
N PHE A 172 9.69 8.24 -47.80
CA PHE A 172 8.61 7.88 -46.88
C PHE A 172 8.95 8.35 -45.46
N SER A 173 7.94 8.56 -44.62
CA SER A 173 8.15 8.76 -43.19
C SER A 173 7.98 7.44 -42.46
N ALA A 174 9.06 6.92 -41.87
CA ALA A 174 9.06 5.77 -40.99
C ALA A 174 9.20 6.28 -39.55
N ASN A 175 8.08 6.30 -38.83
CA ASN A 175 7.95 6.87 -37.47
C ASN A 175 8.52 8.29 -37.33
N GLY A 176 8.22 9.19 -38.28
CA GLY A 176 8.76 10.56 -38.31
C GLY A 176 10.17 10.68 -38.91
N VAL A 177 10.92 9.59 -39.05
CA VAL A 177 12.24 9.58 -39.70
C VAL A 177 12.08 9.41 -41.22
N GLU A 178 12.83 10.17 -42.02
CA GLU A 178 12.80 10.00 -43.48
C GLU A 178 13.53 8.72 -43.91
N ALA A 179 12.83 7.84 -44.62
CA ALA A 179 13.35 6.60 -45.19
C ALA A 179 13.27 6.63 -46.72
N GLN A 180 14.41 6.40 -47.38
CA GLN A 180 14.50 6.36 -48.85
C GLN A 180 14.11 4.97 -49.38
N VAL A 181 12.81 4.78 -49.62
CA VAL A 181 12.22 3.49 -50.03
C VAL A 181 12.26 3.35 -51.55
N PRO A 182 12.81 2.25 -52.11
CA PRO A 182 12.73 1.98 -53.55
C PRO A 182 11.30 1.76 -54.02
N ASN A 183 10.98 2.37 -55.16
CA ASN A 183 9.83 2.03 -55.99
C ASN A 183 9.95 0.59 -56.52
N PRO A 184 8.88 0.03 -57.11
CA PRO A 184 8.94 -1.27 -57.79
C PRO A 184 10.13 -1.35 -58.78
N ASN A 185 10.89 -2.43 -58.65
CA ASN A 185 12.14 -2.71 -59.38
C ASN A 185 13.29 -1.69 -59.23
N ASP A 186 13.24 -0.77 -58.25
CA ASP A 186 14.13 0.41 -58.17
C ASP A 186 14.07 1.23 -59.49
N GLU A 187 12.87 1.40 -60.04
CA GLU A 187 12.58 2.15 -61.27
C GLU A 187 11.79 3.47 -61.02
N PRO A 188 11.86 4.44 -61.95
CA PRO A 188 11.00 5.63 -61.92
C PRO A 188 9.50 5.28 -62.02
N ILE A 189 8.62 6.08 -61.40
CA ILE A 189 7.18 5.99 -61.70
C ILE A 189 6.92 6.74 -63.00
N VAL A 190 6.41 6.07 -64.03
CA VAL A 190 6.20 6.68 -65.36
C VAL A 190 4.73 6.98 -65.65
N GLN A 191 4.47 8.01 -66.47
CA GLN A 191 3.12 8.23 -66.98
C GLN A 191 2.66 7.05 -67.85
N ARG A 192 1.43 6.58 -67.61
CA ARG A 192 0.79 5.57 -68.45
C ARG A 192 0.58 6.13 -69.86
N LEU A 193 1.17 5.49 -70.88
CA LEU A 193 0.98 5.91 -72.28
C LEU A 193 -0.36 5.39 -72.84
N TRP A 194 -0.90 6.11 -73.83
CA TRP A 194 -2.10 5.64 -74.54
C TRP A 194 -1.84 4.29 -75.19
N THR A 195 -2.67 3.30 -74.83
CA THR A 195 -2.66 1.97 -75.41
C THR A 195 -4.05 1.67 -75.95
N GLU A 196 -4.12 1.23 -77.21
CA GLU A 196 -5.39 0.84 -77.81
C GLU A 196 -6.01 -0.32 -77.03
N LYS A 197 -7.25 -0.17 -76.57
CA LYS A 197 -7.97 -1.24 -75.86
C LYS A 197 -8.65 -2.19 -76.84
N ASN A 198 -8.41 -3.49 -76.64
CA ASN A 198 -9.25 -4.56 -77.21
C ASN A 198 -10.69 -4.42 -76.71
N VAL A 199 -11.66 -5.02 -77.41
CA VAL A 199 -13.00 -5.18 -76.83
C VAL A 199 -12.89 -6.11 -75.62
N GLY A 200 -13.26 -5.61 -74.45
CA GLY A 200 -12.96 -6.26 -73.18
C GLY A 200 -13.89 -5.83 -72.06
N LYS A 201 -13.82 -6.55 -70.94
CA LYS A 201 -14.63 -6.30 -69.75
C LYS A 201 -13.76 -6.34 -68.50
N TYR A 202 -13.97 -5.40 -67.58
CA TYR A 202 -13.35 -5.45 -66.26
C TYR A 202 -14.25 -4.82 -65.19
N ALA A 203 -13.84 -4.94 -63.93
CA ALA A 203 -14.45 -4.24 -62.80
C ALA A 203 -13.41 -3.39 -62.06
N ASN A 204 -13.86 -2.31 -61.44
CA ASN A 204 -13.04 -1.61 -60.45
C ASN A 204 -12.72 -2.51 -59.25
N SER A 205 -11.58 -2.25 -58.62
CA SER A 205 -11.17 -2.83 -57.33
C SER A 205 -12.29 -2.70 -56.28
N LEU A 206 -12.64 -3.82 -55.64
CA LEU A 206 -13.55 -3.85 -54.48
C LEU A 206 -12.83 -3.48 -53.19
N LYS A 207 -13.56 -2.87 -52.25
CA LYS A 207 -13.13 -2.61 -50.86
C LYS A 207 -14.03 -3.36 -49.88
N ARG A 208 -13.58 -3.49 -48.62
CA ARG A 208 -14.34 -4.11 -47.51
C ARG A 208 -15.77 -3.55 -47.35
N ASP A 209 -15.96 -2.25 -47.57
CA ASP A 209 -17.20 -1.50 -47.40
C ASP A 209 -18.04 -1.33 -48.68
N SER A 210 -17.60 -1.91 -49.81
CA SER A 210 -18.26 -1.71 -51.09
C SER A 210 -19.65 -2.35 -51.13
N THR A 211 -20.64 -1.59 -51.56
CA THR A 211 -22.04 -2.04 -51.71
C THR A 211 -22.46 -2.28 -53.16
N GLN A 212 -21.56 -1.95 -54.10
CA GLN A 212 -21.76 -2.10 -55.54
C GLN A 212 -20.43 -2.39 -56.25
N ILE A 213 -20.50 -3.06 -57.40
CA ILE A 213 -19.40 -3.30 -58.33
C ILE A 213 -19.59 -2.36 -59.51
N ASN A 214 -18.55 -1.59 -59.86
CA ASN A 214 -18.54 -0.79 -61.07
C ASN A 214 -17.89 -1.58 -62.20
N TRP A 215 -18.71 -1.99 -63.17
CA TRP A 215 -18.33 -2.72 -64.38
C TRP A 215 -18.02 -1.78 -65.53
N HIS A 216 -17.08 -2.21 -66.37
CA HIS A 216 -16.59 -1.46 -67.51
C HIS A 216 -16.54 -2.38 -68.73
N ILE A 217 -17.13 -1.93 -69.83
CA ILE A 217 -16.94 -2.53 -71.16
C ILE A 217 -16.07 -1.56 -71.97
N THR A 218 -14.90 -2.02 -72.40
CA THR A 218 -13.90 -1.22 -73.12
C THR A 218 -13.76 -1.64 -74.58
N GLY A 219 -13.26 -0.72 -75.42
CA GLY A 219 -12.73 -1.03 -76.74
C GLY A 219 -12.44 0.24 -77.55
N SER A 220 -11.40 0.24 -78.39
CA SER A 220 -11.20 1.35 -79.34
C SER A 220 -12.27 1.37 -80.43
N GLY A 221 -12.51 2.52 -81.06
CA GLY A 221 -13.45 2.62 -82.18
C GLY A 221 -13.16 1.63 -83.30
N ARG A 222 -11.87 1.36 -83.54
CA ARG A 222 -11.41 0.31 -84.45
C ARG A 222 -11.80 -1.09 -83.96
N ARG A 223 -11.46 -1.45 -82.71
CA ARG A 223 -11.70 -2.81 -82.19
C ARG A 223 -13.19 -3.13 -82.04
N LEU A 224 -14.01 -2.15 -81.65
CA LEU A 224 -15.47 -2.28 -81.62
C LEU A 224 -16.02 -2.59 -83.03
N SER A 225 -15.52 -1.89 -84.05
CA SER A 225 -15.95 -2.08 -85.44
C SER A 225 -15.49 -3.43 -86.00
N GLU A 226 -14.21 -3.76 -85.86
CA GLU A 226 -13.61 -5.03 -86.32
C GLU A 226 -14.32 -6.23 -85.69
N ARG A 227 -14.56 -6.20 -84.36
CA ARG A 227 -15.27 -7.30 -83.66
C ARG A 227 -16.76 -7.37 -84.00
N SER A 228 -17.37 -6.27 -84.46
CA SER A 228 -18.74 -6.28 -85.00
C SER A 228 -18.83 -6.86 -86.44
N GLY A 229 -17.73 -7.43 -86.96
CA GLY A 229 -17.67 -8.00 -88.31
C GLY A 229 -17.52 -6.99 -89.44
N MET A 230 -17.20 -5.71 -89.13
CA MET A 230 -16.97 -4.70 -90.17
C MET A 230 -15.64 -4.94 -90.90
N PRO A 231 -15.58 -4.72 -92.23
CA PRO A 231 -14.33 -4.77 -92.99
C PRO A 231 -13.26 -3.82 -92.40
N ALA A 232 -12.00 -4.27 -92.41
CA ALA A 232 -10.88 -3.47 -91.92
C ALA A 232 -10.81 -2.10 -92.63
N GLY A 233 -10.68 -1.03 -91.83
CA GLY A 233 -10.71 0.35 -92.32
C GLY A 233 -12.11 0.97 -92.49
N THR A 234 -13.17 0.22 -92.22
CA THR A 234 -14.52 0.77 -92.00
C THR A 234 -14.85 0.76 -90.51
N TYR A 235 -15.57 1.78 -90.05
CA TYR A 235 -15.90 1.95 -88.64
C TYR A 235 -17.42 2.04 -88.47
N ALA A 236 -17.96 1.42 -87.42
CA ALA A 236 -19.35 1.56 -87.06
C ALA A 236 -19.56 2.85 -86.25
N ASN A 237 -20.76 3.42 -86.29
CA ASN A 237 -21.19 4.48 -85.38
C ASN A 237 -22.00 3.97 -84.18
N LYS A 238 -22.28 2.65 -84.12
CA LYS A 238 -23.15 2.04 -83.13
C LYS A 238 -22.58 0.70 -82.66
N ALA A 239 -22.58 0.48 -81.34
CA ALA A 239 -22.25 -0.79 -80.71
C ALA A 239 -23.38 -1.17 -79.74
N VAL A 240 -23.81 -2.44 -79.77
CA VAL A 240 -24.87 -2.97 -78.90
C VAL A 240 -24.33 -4.17 -78.14
N PHE A 241 -24.39 -4.13 -76.82
CA PHE A 241 -23.96 -5.20 -75.92
C PHE A 241 -25.14 -5.81 -75.19
N ASN A 242 -25.15 -7.13 -75.06
CA ASN A 242 -26.03 -7.85 -74.14
C ASN A 242 -25.21 -8.32 -72.94
N ASP A 243 -25.47 -7.74 -71.76
CA ASP A 243 -24.80 -8.02 -70.50
C ASP A 243 -25.61 -9.01 -69.64
N VAL A 244 -24.92 -9.90 -68.93
CA VAL A 244 -25.52 -10.91 -68.04
C VAL A 244 -24.63 -11.10 -66.81
N LEU A 245 -25.18 -10.80 -65.64
CA LEU A 245 -24.57 -11.07 -64.34
C LEU A 245 -24.53 -12.58 -64.03
N GLY A 246 -23.47 -13.03 -63.36
CA GLY A 246 -23.41 -14.36 -62.77
C GLY A 246 -24.36 -14.54 -61.58
N ALA A 247 -24.46 -15.78 -61.10
CA ALA A 247 -25.35 -16.19 -60.00
C ALA A 247 -24.87 -15.75 -58.60
N ASP A 248 -24.01 -14.73 -58.52
CA ASP A 248 -23.11 -14.47 -57.39
C ASP A 248 -23.70 -13.54 -56.31
N GLY A 249 -25.02 -13.33 -56.32
CA GLY A 249 -25.69 -12.38 -55.41
C GLY A 249 -25.38 -10.92 -55.73
N GLN A 250 -25.77 -10.49 -56.94
CA GLN A 250 -25.70 -9.11 -57.41
C GLN A 250 -26.84 -8.79 -58.40
N ALA A 251 -27.25 -7.53 -58.51
CA ALA A 251 -28.28 -7.07 -59.45
C ALA A 251 -27.90 -5.72 -60.07
N LEU A 252 -28.16 -5.51 -61.37
CA LEU A 252 -27.85 -4.27 -62.07
C LEU A 252 -28.63 -3.08 -61.49
N LEU A 253 -27.96 -1.95 -61.27
CA LEU A 253 -28.62 -0.75 -60.77
C LEU A 253 -29.49 -0.11 -61.87
N ALA A 254 -30.75 0.13 -61.55
CA ALA A 254 -31.72 0.72 -62.47
C ALA A 254 -31.70 2.26 -62.51
N ASP A 255 -30.80 2.91 -61.77
CA ASP A 255 -30.57 4.36 -61.84
C ASP A 255 -29.70 4.71 -63.05
N ASP A 256 -30.28 5.45 -63.99
CA ASP A 256 -29.61 5.94 -65.21
C ASP A 256 -28.35 6.78 -64.93
N SER A 257 -28.24 7.40 -63.74
CA SER A 257 -27.05 8.16 -63.37
C SER A 257 -25.78 7.29 -63.27
N THR A 258 -25.96 6.00 -62.99
CA THR A 258 -24.87 5.02 -62.92
C THR A 258 -24.38 4.57 -64.30
N TRP A 259 -25.18 4.72 -65.36
CA TRP A 259 -24.87 4.28 -66.73
C TRP A 259 -24.30 5.44 -67.56
N TYR A 260 -23.01 5.40 -67.84
CA TYR A 260 -22.32 6.45 -68.60
C TYR A 260 -21.25 5.91 -69.53
N VAL A 261 -20.91 6.70 -70.54
CA VAL A 261 -19.75 6.45 -71.40
C VAL A 261 -18.70 7.53 -71.16
N ARG A 262 -17.46 7.09 -70.95
CA ARG A 262 -16.27 7.92 -70.93
C ARG A 262 -15.33 7.51 -72.06
N VAL A 263 -14.44 8.41 -72.45
CA VAL A 263 -13.52 8.19 -73.56
C VAL A 263 -12.08 8.50 -73.16
N ASP A 264 -11.14 7.69 -73.63
CA ASP A 264 -9.69 7.89 -73.50
C ASP A 264 -9.10 8.15 -74.91
N PRO A 265 -9.05 9.42 -75.34
CA PRO A 265 -8.56 9.80 -76.65
C PRO A 265 -7.02 9.85 -76.66
N LYS A 266 -6.41 9.38 -77.76
CA LYS A 266 -4.94 9.40 -77.93
C LYS A 266 -4.32 10.80 -77.84
N SER A 267 -5.11 11.85 -78.08
CA SER A 267 -4.72 13.26 -77.96
C SER A 267 -4.71 13.80 -76.53
N ALA A 268 -5.41 13.16 -75.59
CA ALA A 268 -5.49 13.56 -74.19
C ALA A 268 -5.60 12.31 -73.28
N PRO A 269 -4.55 11.47 -73.24
CA PRO A 269 -4.66 10.12 -72.72
C PRO A 269 -4.76 10.06 -71.19
N ASN A 270 -5.50 9.07 -70.72
CA ASN A 270 -5.86 8.80 -69.32
C ASN A 270 -6.72 9.89 -68.63
N GLN A 271 -7.29 10.83 -69.38
CA GLN A 271 -8.18 11.86 -68.79
C GLN A 271 -9.63 11.37 -68.59
N TYR A 272 -10.04 10.32 -69.31
CA TYR A 272 -11.36 9.68 -69.21
C TYR A 272 -12.59 10.62 -69.06
N PRO A 273 -12.73 11.72 -69.84
CA PRO A 273 -13.92 12.57 -69.80
C PRO A 273 -15.20 11.77 -70.07
N THR A 274 -16.23 12.01 -69.26
CA THR A 274 -17.59 11.50 -69.50
C THR A 274 -18.22 12.28 -70.65
N VAL A 275 -18.69 11.59 -71.68
CA VAL A 275 -19.25 12.21 -72.90
C VAL A 275 -20.77 12.06 -73.02
N ALA A 276 -21.37 11.04 -72.39
CA ALA A 276 -22.81 10.89 -72.27
C ALA A 276 -23.20 10.01 -71.07
N ARG A 277 -24.45 10.19 -70.59
CA ARG A 277 -25.16 9.31 -69.64
C ARG A 277 -26.47 8.86 -70.29
N VAL A 278 -27.10 7.82 -69.74
CA VAL A 278 -28.45 7.46 -70.16
C VAL A 278 -29.41 8.63 -69.91
N GLY A 279 -30.21 8.96 -70.92
CA GLY A 279 -31.09 10.14 -70.92
C GLY A 279 -30.38 11.50 -71.02
N GLN A 280 -29.04 11.56 -71.04
CA GLN A 280 -28.25 12.79 -71.10
C GLN A 280 -27.12 12.67 -72.16
N PRO A 281 -27.45 12.80 -73.46
CA PRO A 281 -26.46 12.83 -74.53
C PRO A 281 -25.64 14.13 -74.51
N GLY A 282 -24.40 14.09 -75.00
CA GLY A 282 -23.59 15.29 -75.24
C GLY A 282 -23.09 16.04 -73.99
N ILE A 283 -22.79 15.34 -72.90
CA ILE A 283 -22.20 15.91 -71.67
C ILE A 283 -20.86 16.60 -71.96
N ASN A 284 -20.05 16.00 -72.83
CA ASN A 284 -18.83 16.61 -73.35
C ASN A 284 -18.70 16.26 -74.83
N THR A 285 -18.82 17.28 -75.68
CA THR A 285 -18.82 17.14 -77.14
C THR A 285 -17.44 17.34 -77.78
N ALA A 286 -16.38 17.59 -76.98
CA ALA A 286 -15.03 17.86 -77.49
C ALA A 286 -14.40 16.67 -78.25
N TYR A 287 -14.91 15.46 -78.01
CA TYR A 287 -14.43 14.20 -78.60
C TYR A 287 -15.49 13.50 -79.46
N GLY A 288 -16.51 14.25 -79.89
CA GLY A 288 -17.68 13.76 -80.62
C GLY A 288 -18.97 13.77 -79.80
N ASN A 289 -20.09 13.52 -80.46
CA ASN A 289 -21.42 13.50 -79.86
C ASN A 289 -21.91 12.06 -79.67
N TYR A 290 -22.36 11.74 -78.45
CA TYR A 290 -22.70 10.37 -78.06
C TYR A 290 -24.05 10.31 -77.36
N ALA A 291 -24.74 9.18 -77.56
CA ALA A 291 -25.92 8.77 -76.82
C ALA A 291 -25.69 7.35 -76.26
N LEU A 292 -26.17 7.12 -75.04
CA LEU A 292 -26.15 5.83 -74.36
C LEU A 292 -27.59 5.46 -74.01
N GLU A 293 -28.02 4.27 -74.38
CA GLU A 293 -29.34 3.71 -74.09
C GLU A 293 -29.16 2.37 -73.37
N ARG A 294 -30.04 2.03 -72.43
CA ARG A 294 -30.04 0.73 -71.74
C ARG A 294 -31.45 0.24 -71.47
N THR A 295 -31.64 -1.08 -71.52
CA THR A 295 -32.84 -1.79 -71.05
C THR A 295 -32.39 -2.91 -70.13
N ILE A 296 -32.90 -2.97 -68.91
CA ILE A 296 -32.58 -4.03 -67.93
C ILE A 296 -33.77 -5.01 -67.84
N SER A 297 -33.49 -6.30 -67.64
CA SER A 297 -34.52 -7.32 -67.38
C SER A 297 -35.22 -7.13 -66.04
N GLU A 298 -36.44 -7.67 -65.90
CA GLU A 298 -37.27 -7.53 -64.68
C GLU A 298 -36.60 -8.09 -63.41
N ASP A 299 -35.76 -9.12 -63.56
CA ASP A 299 -34.96 -9.72 -62.48
C ASP A 299 -33.67 -8.94 -62.13
N GLY A 300 -33.35 -7.90 -62.89
CA GLY A 300 -32.11 -7.11 -62.74
C GLY A 300 -30.82 -7.86 -63.11
N LYS A 301 -30.88 -9.03 -63.76
CA LYS A 301 -29.70 -9.86 -64.05
C LYS A 301 -29.09 -9.65 -65.42
N SER A 302 -29.79 -9.02 -66.35
CA SER A 302 -29.29 -8.76 -67.70
C SER A 302 -29.65 -7.37 -68.21
N ALA A 303 -28.89 -6.88 -69.19
CA ALA A 303 -29.20 -5.62 -69.87
C ALA A 303 -28.76 -5.60 -71.33
N THR A 304 -29.55 -5.00 -72.20
CA THR A 304 -29.09 -4.57 -73.53
C THR A 304 -28.65 -3.11 -73.43
N VAL A 305 -27.41 -2.82 -73.83
CA VAL A 305 -26.77 -1.50 -73.75
C VAL A 305 -26.36 -1.07 -75.14
N THR A 306 -26.77 0.12 -75.56
CA THR A 306 -26.48 0.67 -76.89
C THR A 306 -25.68 1.95 -76.76
N LEU A 307 -24.44 1.94 -77.25
CA LEU A 307 -23.63 3.14 -77.45
C LEU A 307 -23.74 3.57 -78.91
N THR A 308 -24.14 4.82 -79.15
CA THR A 308 -24.21 5.42 -80.49
C THR A 308 -23.43 6.72 -80.53
N ARG A 309 -22.55 6.88 -81.51
CA ARG A 309 -22.00 8.17 -81.93
C ARG A 309 -22.93 8.80 -82.96
N THR A 310 -23.38 10.02 -82.71
CA THR A 310 -24.43 10.67 -83.48
C THR A 310 -23.92 11.64 -84.56
N ASP A 311 -22.62 11.97 -84.53
CA ASP A 311 -21.97 12.90 -85.46
C ASP A 311 -20.96 12.26 -86.43
N GLY A 312 -20.85 10.92 -86.43
CA GLY A 312 -19.98 10.16 -87.32
C GLY A 312 -19.70 8.75 -86.79
N ASP A 313 -18.74 8.07 -87.39
CA ASP A 313 -18.29 6.73 -86.96
C ASP A 313 -17.37 6.80 -85.73
N PHE A 314 -17.22 5.71 -84.98
CA PHE A 314 -16.30 5.65 -83.85
C PHE A 314 -14.86 5.95 -84.29
N ASP A 315 -14.16 6.76 -83.51
CA ASP A 315 -12.80 7.18 -83.83
C ASP A 315 -11.79 6.06 -83.49
N PRO A 316 -10.95 5.60 -84.43
CA PRO A 316 -9.94 4.58 -84.16
C PRO A 316 -8.85 5.03 -83.18
N ALA A 317 -8.68 6.35 -82.96
CA ALA A 317 -7.75 6.92 -81.99
C ALA A 317 -8.39 7.21 -80.61
N ILE A 318 -9.61 6.71 -80.37
CA ILE A 318 -10.32 6.83 -79.10
C ILE A 318 -10.62 5.44 -78.53
N ASN A 319 -10.26 5.24 -77.26
CA ASN A 319 -10.75 4.14 -76.45
C ASN A 319 -12.10 4.54 -75.84
N TYR A 320 -13.13 3.72 -76.04
CA TYR A 320 -14.44 3.90 -75.45
C TYR A 320 -14.59 3.02 -74.21
N GLU A 321 -15.33 3.51 -73.23
CA GLU A 321 -15.57 2.79 -72.00
C GLU A 321 -16.99 3.07 -71.46
N ILE A 322 -17.83 2.05 -71.53
CA ILE A 322 -19.18 2.07 -70.97
C ILE A 322 -19.08 1.60 -69.52
N VAL A 323 -19.45 2.47 -68.59
CA VAL A 323 -19.41 2.26 -67.15
C VAL A 323 -20.83 2.15 -66.60
N TYR A 324 -21.03 1.19 -65.70
CA TYR A 324 -22.29 0.97 -65.00
C TYR A 324 -22.07 0.12 -63.75
N SER A 325 -23.10 -0.06 -62.93
CA SER A 325 -22.97 -0.64 -61.60
C SER A 325 -23.94 -1.79 -61.35
N SER A 326 -23.48 -2.84 -60.68
CA SER A 326 -24.36 -3.81 -60.00
C SER A 326 -24.30 -3.61 -58.49
N LYS A 327 -25.45 -3.65 -57.83
CA LYS A 327 -25.55 -3.75 -56.38
C LYS A 327 -25.13 -5.15 -55.92
N ILE A 328 -24.46 -5.22 -54.77
CA ILE A 328 -24.11 -6.47 -54.09
C ILE A 328 -25.23 -6.85 -53.12
N ASP A 329 -25.60 -8.14 -53.09
CA ASP A 329 -26.58 -8.67 -52.15
C ASP A 329 -25.91 -8.92 -50.78
N GLY A 330 -26.02 -7.93 -49.89
CA GLY A 330 -25.40 -7.95 -48.56
C GLY A 330 -24.03 -7.27 -48.51
N PRO A 331 -23.23 -7.47 -47.45
CA PRO A 331 -21.85 -6.97 -47.39
C PRO A 331 -20.96 -7.74 -48.37
N VAL A 332 -19.85 -7.11 -48.79
CA VAL A 332 -18.77 -7.80 -49.47
C VAL A 332 -18.19 -8.87 -48.55
N VAL A 333 -18.04 -10.08 -49.10
CA VAL A 333 -17.38 -11.21 -48.43
C VAL A 333 -15.99 -11.36 -49.06
N PRO A 334 -14.89 -11.40 -48.28
CA PRO A 334 -13.56 -11.67 -48.81
C PRO A 334 -13.50 -12.97 -49.60
N GLU A 335 -12.65 -13.03 -50.62
CA GLU A 335 -12.46 -14.15 -51.56
C GLU A 335 -13.69 -14.50 -52.43
N LYS A 336 -14.90 -14.05 -52.09
CA LYS A 336 -16.11 -14.30 -52.87
C LYS A 336 -16.01 -13.63 -54.25
N GLN A 337 -16.11 -14.46 -55.28
CA GLN A 337 -16.06 -14.04 -56.67
C GLN A 337 -17.43 -13.54 -57.16
N TYR A 338 -17.40 -12.44 -57.90
CA TYR A 338 -18.53 -11.88 -58.64
C TYR A 338 -18.19 -11.84 -60.12
N THR A 339 -19.06 -12.39 -60.97
CA THR A 339 -18.82 -12.54 -62.40
C THR A 339 -19.83 -11.76 -63.23
N ASN A 340 -19.41 -11.25 -64.38
CA ASN A 340 -20.30 -10.59 -65.33
C ASN A 340 -19.76 -10.83 -66.75
N SER A 341 -20.66 -11.04 -67.73
CA SER A 341 -20.34 -11.28 -69.13
C SER A 341 -21.13 -10.36 -70.06
N ALA A 342 -20.45 -9.71 -71.01
CA ALA A 342 -21.11 -8.98 -72.10
C ALA A 342 -20.83 -9.62 -73.46
N THR A 343 -21.80 -9.63 -74.37
CA THR A 343 -21.64 -10.08 -75.77
C THR A 343 -21.95 -8.94 -76.72
N LEU A 344 -21.07 -8.64 -77.67
CA LEU A 344 -21.29 -7.61 -78.69
C LEU A 344 -22.19 -8.20 -79.80
N VAL A 345 -23.30 -7.55 -80.10
CA VAL A 345 -24.27 -8.02 -81.11
C VAL A 345 -23.61 -8.00 -82.49
N GLY A 346 -23.53 -9.17 -83.12
CA GLY A 346 -22.83 -9.37 -84.39
C GLY A 346 -21.39 -9.88 -84.24
N ASP A 347 -20.87 -10.05 -83.01
CA ASP A 347 -19.57 -10.69 -82.82
C ASP A 347 -19.58 -12.20 -83.06
N THR A 348 -18.39 -12.71 -83.39
CA THR A 348 -18.11 -14.15 -83.55
C THR A 348 -17.08 -14.66 -82.52
N GLU A 349 -16.56 -13.76 -81.67
CA GLU A 349 -15.58 -14.07 -80.64
C GLU A 349 -16.22 -14.54 -79.32
N GLY A 350 -17.53 -14.34 -79.14
CA GLY A 350 -18.26 -14.76 -77.94
C GLY A 350 -18.21 -13.73 -76.80
N PRO A 351 -18.66 -14.08 -75.59
CA PRO A 351 -18.75 -13.13 -74.48
C PRO A 351 -17.38 -12.68 -73.96
N ILE A 352 -17.27 -11.39 -73.63
CA ILE A 352 -16.22 -10.83 -72.76
C ILE A 352 -16.67 -10.98 -71.30
N THR A 353 -16.12 -11.99 -70.63
CA THR A 353 -16.37 -12.26 -69.20
C THR A 353 -15.29 -11.62 -68.33
N SER A 354 -15.69 -11.12 -67.16
CA SER A 354 -14.79 -10.68 -66.11
C SER A 354 -15.25 -11.18 -64.75
N ALA A 355 -14.28 -11.35 -63.84
CA ALA A 355 -14.50 -11.76 -62.46
C ALA A 355 -13.73 -10.83 -61.52
N ILE A 356 -14.30 -10.55 -60.36
CA ILE A 356 -13.68 -9.75 -59.30
C ILE A 356 -14.00 -10.36 -57.94
N SER A 357 -13.01 -10.40 -57.06
CA SER A 357 -13.17 -10.72 -55.65
C SER A 357 -12.64 -9.55 -54.82
N TYR A 358 -13.07 -9.45 -53.56
CA TYR A 358 -12.36 -8.64 -52.58
C TYR A 358 -11.31 -9.51 -51.90
N HIS A 359 -10.04 -9.24 -52.17
CA HIS A 359 -8.93 -9.75 -51.37
C HIS A 359 -8.57 -8.66 -50.36
N ASP A 360 -8.46 -9.02 -49.08
CA ASP A 360 -8.05 -8.04 -48.07
C ASP A 360 -6.56 -7.72 -48.26
N PRO A 361 -6.19 -6.48 -48.64
CA PRO A 361 -4.81 -6.17 -48.98
C PRO A 361 -3.93 -5.99 -47.74
N ILE A 362 -4.51 -6.05 -46.54
CA ILE A 362 -3.86 -5.72 -45.29
C ILE A 362 -3.67 -6.99 -44.45
N THR A 363 -2.43 -7.21 -44.05
CA THR A 363 -2.07 -8.22 -43.06
C THR A 363 -1.30 -7.53 -41.93
N TYR A 364 -1.54 -7.98 -40.70
CA TYR A 364 -0.77 -7.60 -39.53
C TYR A 364 -0.29 -8.86 -38.82
N THR A 365 0.94 -8.85 -38.33
CA THR A 365 1.47 -9.87 -37.43
C THR A 365 2.10 -9.16 -36.25
N VAL A 366 1.79 -9.60 -35.03
CA VAL A 366 2.47 -9.13 -33.81
C VAL A 366 3.12 -10.33 -33.13
N GLU A 367 4.39 -10.17 -32.77
CA GLU A 367 5.09 -11.03 -31.82
C GLU A 367 5.26 -10.22 -30.52
N MET A 368 4.99 -10.86 -29.39
CA MET A 368 5.31 -10.35 -28.06
C MET A 368 5.45 -11.53 -27.11
N LYS A 369 6.15 -11.34 -25.99
CA LYS A 369 6.25 -12.32 -24.90
C LYS A 369 6.10 -11.59 -23.57
N PRO A 370 5.59 -12.22 -22.51
CA PRO A 370 5.59 -11.59 -21.20
C PRO A 370 7.02 -11.48 -20.64
N GLY A 371 7.36 -10.29 -20.15
CA GLY A 371 8.58 -10.03 -19.41
C GLY A 371 8.39 -10.38 -17.93
N TYR A 372 9.35 -11.10 -17.33
CA TYR A 372 9.31 -11.46 -15.91
C TYR A 372 10.50 -10.90 -15.15
N GLY A 373 10.27 -10.53 -13.89
CA GLY A 373 11.29 -10.19 -12.91
C GLY A 373 11.00 -10.82 -11.55
N ALA A 374 11.89 -10.62 -10.59
CA ALA A 374 11.75 -11.15 -9.24
C ALA A 374 12.33 -10.19 -8.21
N PHE A 375 12.27 -10.60 -6.94
CA PHE A 375 13.00 -9.98 -5.84
C PHE A 375 13.52 -11.07 -4.91
N GLY A 376 14.46 -10.72 -4.04
CA GLY A 376 14.93 -11.60 -2.96
C GLY A 376 15.13 -10.79 -1.69
N VAL A 377 14.63 -11.30 -0.56
CA VAL A 377 14.76 -10.64 0.74
C VAL A 377 15.86 -11.34 1.54
N LYS A 378 16.87 -10.59 1.97
CA LYS A 378 17.89 -11.05 2.90
C LYS A 378 17.68 -10.42 4.27
N LYS A 379 17.59 -11.26 5.30
CA LYS A 379 17.44 -10.81 6.68
C LYS A 379 18.78 -10.46 7.30
N PHE A 380 18.84 -9.31 7.94
CA PHE A 380 19.93 -8.87 8.80
C PHE A 380 19.40 -8.53 10.20
N VAL A 381 20.28 -8.64 11.19
CA VAL A 381 20.01 -8.19 12.55
C VAL A 381 21.24 -7.46 13.09
N LEU A 382 21.01 -6.37 13.83
CA LEU A 382 22.02 -5.59 14.54
C LEU A 382 21.85 -5.79 16.05
N GLY A 383 22.94 -5.66 16.81
CA GLY A 383 22.92 -5.65 18.29
C GLY A 383 22.97 -7.03 18.98
N ALA A 384 22.75 -8.12 18.25
CA ALA A 384 22.94 -9.49 18.74
C ALA A 384 23.64 -10.37 17.67
N GLN A 385 24.04 -11.59 18.04
CA GLN A 385 24.64 -12.59 17.14
C GLN A 385 23.79 -13.85 17.11
N VAL A 386 23.84 -14.60 16.00
CA VAL A 386 23.19 -15.91 15.89
C VAL A 386 24.03 -16.98 16.61
N GLY A 387 23.38 -17.84 17.39
CA GLY A 387 24.05 -18.92 18.13
C GLY A 387 23.13 -19.70 19.07
N ALA A 388 23.69 -20.18 20.18
CA ALA A 388 23.03 -21.08 21.12
C ALA A 388 23.00 -20.56 22.57
N ASP A 389 23.73 -19.49 22.88
CA ASP A 389 23.76 -18.91 24.22
C ASP A 389 22.49 -18.08 24.49
N ALA A 390 22.11 -17.89 25.76
CA ALA A 390 20.86 -17.22 26.13
C ALA A 390 20.73 -15.77 25.61
N GLY A 391 21.86 -15.07 25.39
CA GLY A 391 21.93 -13.73 24.79
C GLY A 391 22.15 -13.71 23.27
N GLN A 392 21.97 -14.84 22.59
CA GLN A 392 22.10 -14.97 21.13
C GLN A 392 20.75 -15.29 20.48
N ILE A 393 20.62 -14.99 19.19
CA ILE A 393 19.45 -15.33 18.39
C ILE A 393 19.55 -16.82 18.02
N PRO A 394 18.53 -17.65 18.29
CA PRO A 394 18.57 -19.07 17.94
C PRO A 394 18.82 -19.30 16.44
N ALA A 395 19.68 -20.27 16.13
CA ALA A 395 19.89 -20.66 14.74
C ALA A 395 18.58 -21.16 14.09
N GLY A 396 18.24 -20.59 12.93
CA GLY A 396 16.98 -20.90 12.23
C GLY A 396 15.79 -20.03 12.62
N THR A 397 15.92 -19.07 13.54
CA THR A 397 14.91 -18.02 13.72
C THR A 397 14.63 -17.33 12.39
N ALA A 398 13.37 -17.27 12.00
CA ALA A 398 12.88 -16.60 10.80
C ALA A 398 11.86 -15.53 11.18
N VAL A 399 11.72 -14.53 10.31
CA VAL A 399 10.62 -13.56 10.35
C VAL A 399 9.67 -13.85 9.20
N THR A 400 8.39 -13.56 9.39
CA THR A 400 7.41 -13.62 8.31
C THR A 400 7.41 -12.29 7.56
N VAL A 401 7.70 -12.30 6.27
CA VAL A 401 7.51 -11.13 5.40
C VAL A 401 6.21 -11.31 4.63
N ASN A 402 5.30 -10.35 4.77
CA ASN A 402 4.09 -10.26 3.97
C ASN A 402 4.42 -9.58 2.64
N VAL A 403 3.95 -10.16 1.55
CA VAL A 403 4.15 -9.69 0.19
C VAL A 403 2.79 -9.41 -0.43
N ALA A 404 2.37 -8.16 -0.40
CA ALA A 404 1.23 -7.68 -1.17
C ALA A 404 1.68 -7.33 -2.59
N TYR A 405 0.85 -7.61 -3.60
CA TYR A 405 1.19 -7.28 -4.99
C TYR A 405 0.00 -6.75 -5.80
N GLU A 406 0.29 -5.86 -6.75
CA GLU A 406 -0.65 -5.33 -7.75
C GLU A 406 -0.08 -5.65 -9.14
N LEU A 407 -0.78 -6.50 -9.89
CA LEU A 407 -0.38 -6.84 -11.26
C LEU A 407 -0.59 -5.64 -12.20
N PRO A 408 0.18 -5.55 -13.31
CA PRO A 408 0.02 -4.49 -14.30
C PRO A 408 -1.40 -4.43 -14.86
N THR A 409 -1.93 -3.22 -15.07
CA THR A 409 -3.21 -3.02 -15.76
C THR A 409 -3.17 -3.68 -17.13
N GLY A 410 -4.20 -4.47 -17.49
CA GLY A 410 -4.25 -5.22 -18.74
C GLY A 410 -3.65 -6.63 -18.67
N TRP A 411 -2.93 -6.99 -17.60
CA TRP A 411 -2.43 -8.35 -17.41
C TRP A 411 -3.55 -9.34 -17.06
N ASP A 412 -3.79 -10.32 -17.93
CA ASP A 412 -4.73 -11.43 -17.69
C ASP A 412 -3.97 -12.78 -17.61
N PRO A 413 -3.99 -13.49 -16.46
CA PRO A 413 -3.40 -14.82 -16.35
C PRO A 413 -3.99 -15.89 -17.29
N ASN A 414 -5.20 -15.69 -17.84
CA ASN A 414 -5.79 -16.66 -18.77
C ASN A 414 -5.07 -16.71 -20.12
N ILE A 415 -4.51 -15.58 -20.56
CA ILE A 415 -3.70 -15.49 -21.79
C ILE A 415 -2.21 -15.72 -21.53
N HIS A 416 -1.82 -15.80 -20.25
CA HIS A 416 -0.47 -16.12 -19.76
C HIS A 416 -0.46 -17.38 -18.87
N PRO A 417 -0.90 -18.55 -19.36
CA PRO A 417 -1.00 -19.79 -18.58
C PRO A 417 0.35 -20.32 -18.06
N GLU A 418 1.47 -19.83 -18.61
CA GLU A 418 2.83 -20.07 -18.12
C GLU A 418 3.14 -19.37 -16.79
N TRP A 419 2.40 -18.32 -16.41
CA TRP A 419 2.53 -17.68 -15.11
C TRP A 419 1.56 -18.28 -14.09
N THR A 420 2.07 -18.60 -12.90
CA THR A 420 1.26 -19.09 -11.77
C THR A 420 1.39 -18.13 -10.60
N ALA A 421 0.26 -17.66 -10.08
CA ALA A 421 0.23 -16.80 -8.91
C ALA A 421 0.82 -17.49 -7.66
N PRO A 422 1.65 -16.81 -6.85
CA PRO A 422 2.26 -17.39 -5.66
C PRO A 422 1.21 -17.83 -4.63
N ALA A 423 1.55 -18.86 -3.86
CA ALA A 423 0.71 -19.40 -2.78
C ALA A 423 -0.77 -19.68 -3.18
N GLY A 424 -1.02 -20.04 -4.44
CA GLY A 424 -2.37 -20.30 -4.95
C GLY A 424 -3.22 -19.04 -5.16
N GLY A 425 -2.60 -17.85 -5.28
CA GLY A 425 -3.29 -16.57 -5.45
C GLY A 425 -3.59 -15.81 -4.15
N ALA A 426 -2.98 -16.21 -3.04
CA ALA A 426 -3.06 -15.43 -1.81
C ALA A 426 -2.39 -14.05 -1.98
N ASN A 427 -3.07 -12.98 -1.56
CA ASN A 427 -2.57 -11.61 -1.65
C ASN A 427 -3.06 -10.78 -0.43
N PRO A 428 -2.18 -10.39 0.50
CA PRO A 428 -0.76 -10.72 0.54
C PRO A 428 -0.52 -12.23 0.72
N TYR A 429 0.60 -12.73 0.18
CA TYR A 429 1.16 -14.03 0.57
C TYR A 429 2.31 -13.82 1.57
N THR A 430 2.70 -14.87 2.29
CA THR A 430 3.79 -14.82 3.27
C THR A 430 5.04 -15.56 2.79
N MET A 431 6.21 -15.07 3.18
CA MET A 431 7.48 -15.78 3.03
C MET A 431 8.25 -15.77 4.36
N GLU A 432 8.72 -16.94 4.79
CA GLU A 432 9.60 -17.07 5.95
C GLU A 432 11.03 -16.73 5.55
N VAL A 433 11.65 -15.77 6.23
CA VAL A 433 13.01 -15.30 5.93
C VAL A 433 13.92 -15.54 7.15
N PRO A 434 14.76 -16.60 7.14
CA PRO A 434 15.69 -16.88 8.23
C PRO A 434 16.73 -15.77 8.41
N VAL A 435 17.06 -15.47 9.66
CA VAL A 435 18.10 -14.49 10.02
C VAL A 435 19.43 -14.83 9.33
N GLU A 436 20.11 -13.81 8.81
CA GLU A 436 21.35 -13.85 8.02
C GLU A 436 21.27 -14.55 6.65
N GLN A 437 20.11 -15.13 6.29
CA GLN A 437 19.88 -15.83 5.03
C GLN A 437 19.06 -14.99 4.04
N GLY A 438 19.19 -15.32 2.75
CA GLY A 438 18.42 -14.74 1.67
C GLY A 438 17.40 -15.73 1.13
N VAL A 439 16.16 -15.28 0.94
CA VAL A 439 15.06 -16.06 0.37
C VAL A 439 14.56 -15.38 -0.89
N ALA A 440 14.43 -16.15 -1.97
CA ALA A 440 13.86 -15.66 -3.22
C ALA A 440 12.35 -15.46 -3.08
N GLY A 441 11.86 -14.30 -3.53
CA GLY A 441 10.43 -14.07 -3.73
C GLY A 441 9.91 -14.75 -4.99
N ALA A 442 8.61 -14.61 -5.25
CA ALA A 442 8.02 -15.12 -6.48
C ALA A 442 8.45 -14.31 -7.70
N ALA A 443 8.41 -14.96 -8.87
CA ALA A 443 8.55 -14.27 -10.16
C ALA A 443 7.21 -13.63 -10.56
N PHE A 444 7.28 -12.39 -11.03
CA PHE A 444 6.14 -11.55 -11.35
C PHE A 444 6.31 -10.89 -12.73
N PRO A 445 5.22 -10.54 -13.43
CA PRO A 445 5.28 -9.76 -14.67
C PRO A 445 5.99 -8.41 -14.47
N LYS A 446 6.71 -7.94 -15.49
CA LYS A 446 7.33 -6.61 -15.56
C LYS A 446 6.30 -5.54 -15.19
N GLY A 447 6.67 -4.61 -14.29
CA GLY A 447 5.80 -3.53 -13.83
C GLY A 447 4.86 -3.88 -12.67
N THR A 448 4.80 -5.16 -12.23
CA THR A 448 4.08 -5.53 -11.00
C THR A 448 4.60 -4.70 -9.83
N LYS A 449 3.71 -4.09 -9.05
CA LYS A 449 4.09 -3.42 -7.80
C LYS A 449 4.05 -4.42 -6.67
N VAL A 450 5.09 -4.49 -5.86
CA VAL A 450 5.20 -5.35 -4.69
C VAL A 450 5.41 -4.48 -3.46
N THR A 451 4.65 -4.73 -2.40
CA THR A 451 4.78 -4.07 -1.10
C THR A 451 5.14 -5.11 -0.05
N LEU A 452 6.25 -4.88 0.63
CA LEU A 452 6.82 -5.76 1.65
C LEU A 452 6.61 -5.17 3.04
N THR A 453 6.07 -5.94 3.96
CA THR A 453 6.02 -5.62 5.41
C THR A 453 6.47 -6.84 6.22
N GLU A 454 6.94 -6.62 7.45
CA GLU A 454 7.38 -7.70 8.35
C GLU A 454 6.31 -7.97 9.43
N SER A 455 6.11 -9.24 9.79
CA SER A 455 5.57 -9.66 11.07
C SER A 455 6.62 -10.45 11.86
N LEU A 456 6.64 -10.20 13.17
CA LEU A 456 7.49 -10.85 14.15
C LEU A 456 6.75 -11.91 14.97
N ASP A 457 5.49 -12.24 14.62
CA ASP A 457 4.64 -13.19 15.37
C ASP A 457 5.26 -14.60 15.44
N SER A 458 5.94 -15.00 14.36
CA SER A 458 6.73 -16.24 14.24
C SER A 458 8.15 -16.14 14.84
N ALA A 459 8.65 -14.91 15.01
CA ALA A 459 10.05 -14.59 15.29
C ALA A 459 10.33 -14.40 16.80
N GLN A 460 9.92 -15.38 17.61
CA GLN A 460 10.14 -15.32 19.06
C GLN A 460 11.63 -15.34 19.42
N LEU A 461 12.04 -14.37 20.22
CA LEU A 461 13.39 -14.28 20.79
C LEU A 461 13.44 -14.93 22.18
N PRO A 462 14.63 -15.40 22.63
CA PRO A 462 14.85 -15.77 24.03
C PRO A 462 14.55 -14.61 24.98
N ALA A 463 14.12 -14.92 26.22
CA ALA A 463 13.68 -13.91 27.20
C ALA A 463 14.71 -12.82 27.52
N ALA A 464 16.02 -13.08 27.34
CA ALA A 464 17.09 -12.12 27.53
C ALA A 464 17.21 -11.08 26.38
N LEU A 465 16.49 -11.26 25.28
CA LEU A 465 16.54 -10.42 24.08
C LEU A 465 15.16 -9.87 23.73
N ARG A 466 15.14 -8.72 23.07
CA ARG A 466 13.92 -8.12 22.48
C ARG A 466 14.25 -7.42 21.17
N TRP A 467 13.26 -7.36 20.29
CA TRP A 467 13.31 -6.47 19.13
C TRP A 467 13.28 -5.00 19.60
N GLN A 468 14.01 -4.13 18.89
CA GLN A 468 14.14 -2.71 19.23
C GLN A 468 13.86 -1.84 17.99
N GLY A 469 12.84 -1.00 18.09
CA GLY A 469 12.42 -0.11 17.01
C GLY A 469 11.77 -0.85 15.85
N ASP A 470 11.46 -0.09 14.81
CA ASP A 470 10.84 -0.60 13.58
C ASP A 470 11.87 -1.25 12.64
N PRO A 471 11.47 -2.23 11.81
CA PRO A 471 12.34 -2.82 10.81
C PRO A 471 12.67 -1.82 9.70
N VAL A 472 13.88 -1.94 9.15
CA VAL A 472 14.37 -1.10 8.05
C VAL A 472 14.61 -1.97 6.82
N PHE A 473 13.87 -1.66 5.75
CA PHE A 473 14.04 -2.25 4.43
C PHE A 473 14.95 -1.37 3.57
N SER A 474 15.79 -1.98 2.72
CA SER A 474 16.51 -1.26 1.66
C SER A 474 16.60 -2.06 0.37
N ALA A 475 16.50 -1.38 -0.76
CA ALA A 475 16.65 -1.93 -2.11
C ALA A 475 17.33 -0.90 -3.02
N GLY A 476 18.52 -1.24 -3.54
CA GLY A 476 19.33 -0.28 -4.29
C GLY A 476 19.68 0.96 -3.46
N SER A 477 19.21 2.13 -3.88
CA SER A 477 19.37 3.41 -3.16
C SER A 477 18.17 3.76 -2.26
N GLN A 478 17.08 2.99 -2.30
CA GLN A 478 15.88 3.23 -1.51
C GLN A 478 16.03 2.60 -0.13
N THR A 479 15.64 3.33 0.92
CA THR A 479 15.54 2.84 2.30
C THR A 479 14.20 3.28 2.85
N ALA A 480 13.49 2.40 3.56
CA ALA A 480 12.18 2.64 4.14
C ALA A 480 12.01 1.92 5.48
N VAL A 481 11.10 2.40 6.31
CA VAL A 481 10.84 1.88 7.67
C VAL A 481 9.46 1.21 7.66
N SER A 482 9.37 0.02 8.26
CA SER A 482 8.17 -0.84 8.37
C SER A 482 7.59 -1.38 7.05
N GLU A 483 7.70 -0.66 5.94
CA GLU A 483 7.15 -1.02 4.64
C GLU A 483 8.11 -0.64 3.50
N LEU A 484 8.22 -1.48 2.47
CA LEU A 484 8.92 -1.18 1.22
C LEU A 484 8.07 -1.52 0.00
N ALA A 485 7.70 -0.49 -0.77
CA ALA A 485 7.15 -0.66 -2.12
C ALA A 485 8.27 -0.65 -3.18
N LEU A 486 8.21 -1.60 -4.12
CA LEU A 486 9.10 -1.74 -5.26
C LEU A 486 8.33 -2.17 -6.52
N SER A 487 8.83 -1.79 -7.71
CA SER A 487 8.29 -2.27 -8.98
C SER A 487 9.20 -3.35 -9.57
N ILE A 488 8.60 -4.40 -10.12
CA ILE A 488 9.32 -5.53 -10.72
C ILE A 488 9.89 -5.13 -12.08
N VAL A 489 11.21 -5.29 -12.23
CA VAL A 489 11.94 -5.01 -13.47
C VAL A 489 12.27 -6.32 -14.18
N GLU A 490 12.07 -6.34 -15.49
CA GLU A 490 12.32 -7.51 -16.34
C GLU A 490 13.77 -8.03 -16.22
N ASN A 491 13.94 -9.35 -16.30
CA ASN A 491 15.23 -10.05 -16.28
C ASN A 491 16.12 -9.70 -15.06
N THR A 492 15.52 -9.15 -14.01
CA THR A 492 16.21 -8.62 -12.83
C THR A 492 15.62 -9.24 -11.56
N ALA A 493 16.49 -9.52 -10.58
CA ALA A 493 16.09 -9.90 -9.22
C ALA A 493 16.45 -8.76 -8.25
N SER A 494 15.47 -7.98 -7.83
CA SER A 494 15.66 -6.87 -6.89
C SER A 494 16.14 -7.38 -5.53
N ALA A 495 17.38 -7.06 -5.16
CA ALA A 495 17.96 -7.43 -3.87
C ALA A 495 17.45 -6.49 -2.76
N VAL A 496 16.64 -7.04 -1.86
CA VAL A 496 16.08 -6.36 -0.69
C VAL A 496 16.82 -6.81 0.57
N SER A 497 17.27 -5.87 1.39
CA SER A 497 17.78 -6.13 2.74
C SER A 497 16.72 -5.74 3.76
N LEU A 498 16.40 -6.64 4.71
CA LEU A 498 15.49 -6.38 5.83
C LEU A 498 16.28 -6.43 7.14
N THR A 499 16.47 -5.28 7.78
CA THR A 499 17.31 -5.13 8.97
C THR A 499 16.47 -4.81 10.19
N ASN A 500 16.63 -5.57 11.27
CA ASN A 500 16.05 -5.25 12.57
C ASN A 500 17.16 -5.03 13.59
N THR A 501 16.87 -4.29 14.65
CA THR A 501 17.75 -4.18 15.81
C THR A 501 17.24 -5.06 16.93
N VAL A 502 18.14 -5.78 17.58
CA VAL A 502 17.90 -6.53 18.81
C VAL A 502 18.67 -5.85 19.94
N ALA A 503 18.03 -5.73 21.09
CA ALA A 503 18.63 -5.24 22.32
C ALA A 503 18.43 -6.26 23.44
N PRO A 504 19.23 -6.20 24.52
CA PRO A 504 18.91 -6.88 25.76
C PRO A 504 17.49 -6.50 26.24
N ALA A 505 16.75 -7.50 26.72
CA ALA A 505 15.51 -7.28 27.43
C ALA A 505 15.80 -6.59 28.78
N PRO A 506 15.00 -5.60 29.21
CA PRO A 506 15.15 -5.03 30.55
C PRO A 506 14.89 -6.10 31.62
N GLY A 507 15.49 -5.91 32.79
CA GLY A 507 15.14 -6.67 33.99
C GLY A 507 14.29 -5.84 34.95
N ARG A 508 14.01 -6.40 36.13
CA ARG A 508 13.33 -5.73 37.26
C ARG A 508 13.99 -6.10 38.58
N ILE A 509 13.66 -5.35 39.62
CA ILE A 509 13.85 -5.73 41.03
C ILE A 509 12.50 -6.17 41.58
N SER A 510 12.47 -7.18 42.44
CA SER A 510 11.31 -7.57 43.24
C SER A 510 11.65 -7.48 44.72
N VAL A 511 11.03 -6.57 45.45
CA VAL A 511 11.26 -6.36 46.89
C VAL A 511 10.17 -7.03 47.69
N THR A 512 10.57 -7.95 48.56
CA THR A 512 9.74 -8.56 49.60
C THR A 512 10.03 -7.86 50.93
N LYS A 513 8.99 -7.37 51.61
CA LYS A 513 9.13 -6.81 52.96
C LYS A 513 9.06 -7.90 54.01
N GLN A 514 9.90 -7.79 55.04
CA GLN A 514 9.75 -8.54 56.29
C GLN A 514 9.80 -7.60 57.48
N VAL A 515 8.90 -7.78 58.44
CA VAL A 515 8.89 -7.07 59.72
C VAL A 515 9.12 -8.07 60.86
N VAL A 516 10.03 -7.71 61.75
CA VAL A 516 10.36 -8.45 62.97
C VAL A 516 10.12 -7.53 64.16
N GLY A 517 9.33 -8.00 65.13
CA GLY A 517 8.87 -7.18 66.26
C GLY A 517 7.42 -6.70 66.12
N GLY A 518 6.75 -6.51 67.24
CA GLY A 518 5.32 -6.21 67.30
C GLY A 518 5.00 -4.72 67.14
N ILE A 519 4.98 -4.22 65.90
CA ILE A 519 4.50 -2.87 65.57
C ILE A 519 2.99 -2.85 65.25
N PRO A 520 2.33 -1.67 65.20
CA PRO A 520 0.94 -1.55 64.76
C PRO A 520 0.70 -2.17 63.38
N ALA A 521 -0.35 -3.00 63.27
CA ALA A 521 -0.72 -3.68 62.03
C ALA A 521 -1.14 -2.69 60.93
N GLY A 522 -0.83 -3.02 59.68
CA GLY A 522 -1.22 -2.23 58.50
C GLY A 522 -0.25 -1.11 58.11
N LYS A 523 0.91 -0.97 58.76
CA LYS A 523 1.99 -0.12 58.26
C LYS A 523 2.51 -0.69 56.93
N THR A 524 2.63 0.17 55.92
CA THR A 524 3.29 -0.13 54.65
C THR A 524 4.66 0.53 54.57
N PHE A 525 5.50 0.03 53.67
CA PHE A 525 6.89 0.42 53.50
C PHE A 525 7.12 0.86 52.05
N SER A 526 8.08 1.75 51.85
CA SER A 526 8.41 2.29 50.53
C SER A 526 9.90 2.29 50.33
N PHE A 527 10.33 1.84 49.15
CA PHE A 527 11.72 1.72 48.77
C PHE A 527 12.00 2.62 47.58
N ASP A 528 13.15 3.27 47.59
CA ASP A 528 13.74 3.88 46.40
C ASP A 528 14.85 2.98 45.87
N TYR A 529 15.08 2.99 44.57
CA TYR A 529 16.23 2.34 43.95
C TYR A 529 16.98 3.28 43.02
N VAL A 530 18.31 3.15 43.00
CA VAL A 530 19.20 3.88 42.09
C VAL A 530 20.20 2.90 41.49
N CYS A 531 20.28 2.87 40.17
CA CYS A 531 21.13 1.98 39.39
C CYS A 531 22.38 2.71 38.87
N ASN A 532 23.48 1.96 38.75
CA ASN A 532 24.78 2.48 38.28
C ASN A 532 24.93 2.56 36.74
N ASP A 533 23.83 2.44 35.99
CA ASP A 533 23.84 2.51 34.53
C ASP A 533 24.09 3.95 34.01
N PRO A 534 24.51 4.13 32.75
CA PRO A 534 24.87 5.45 32.22
C PRO A 534 23.74 6.51 32.23
N ALA A 535 22.47 6.11 32.32
CA ALA A 535 21.34 7.04 32.44
C ALA A 535 20.95 7.34 33.90
N GLY A 536 21.51 6.63 34.89
CA GLY A 536 21.18 6.78 36.30
C GLY A 536 19.74 6.35 36.61
N THR A 537 19.32 5.20 36.09
CA THR A 537 17.95 4.70 36.24
C THR A 537 17.57 4.62 37.71
N SER A 538 16.45 5.22 38.08
CA SER A 538 15.97 5.28 39.45
C SER A 538 14.46 5.32 39.50
N GLY A 539 13.90 4.93 40.64
CA GLY A 539 12.46 4.86 40.85
C GLY A 539 12.11 4.44 42.28
N SER A 540 10.83 4.15 42.50
CA SER A 540 10.31 3.76 43.81
C SER A 540 9.36 2.57 43.72
N ILE A 541 9.39 1.73 44.74
CA ILE A 541 8.43 0.64 44.98
C ILE A 541 7.66 1.01 46.24
N LEU A 542 6.37 1.30 46.11
CA LEU A 542 5.57 1.96 47.15
C LEU A 542 4.56 1.00 47.81
N ASP A 543 4.20 1.36 49.04
CA ASP A 543 3.10 0.76 49.83
C ASP A 543 3.20 -0.76 50.02
N VAL A 544 4.41 -1.31 50.18
CA VAL A 544 4.65 -2.74 50.40
C VAL A 544 4.29 -3.11 51.84
N ALA A 545 3.32 -3.98 52.05
CA ALA A 545 2.95 -4.50 53.36
C ALA A 545 3.93 -5.59 53.84
N ASP A 546 3.90 -5.93 55.14
CA ASP A 546 4.68 -7.05 55.67
C ASP A 546 4.32 -8.39 54.97
N GLY A 547 5.34 -9.14 54.55
CA GLY A 547 5.19 -10.35 53.76
C GLY A 547 4.77 -10.14 52.30
N GLU A 548 4.51 -8.89 51.86
CA GLU A 548 4.19 -8.58 50.47
C GLU A 548 5.46 -8.45 49.61
N THR A 549 5.32 -8.82 48.34
CA THR A 549 6.34 -8.69 47.29
C THR A 549 5.83 -7.76 46.19
N LYS A 550 6.60 -6.74 45.80
CA LYS A 550 6.29 -5.86 44.66
C LYS A 550 7.51 -5.61 43.77
N GLU A 551 7.25 -5.38 42.48
CA GLU A 551 8.28 -5.20 41.46
C GLU A 551 8.52 -3.73 41.05
N SER A 552 9.71 -3.47 40.51
CA SER A 552 10.07 -2.19 39.88
C SER A 552 9.51 -2.05 38.46
N GLY A 553 9.67 -0.84 37.89
CA GLY A 553 9.63 -0.66 36.43
C GLY A 553 10.76 -1.40 35.72
N ASP A 554 10.80 -1.30 34.38
CA ASP A 554 11.90 -1.81 33.56
C ASP A 554 13.23 -1.13 33.92
N ILE A 555 14.28 -1.93 34.10
CA ILE A 555 15.65 -1.49 34.38
C ILE A 555 16.59 -2.02 33.29
N PRO A 556 17.57 -1.21 32.79
CA PRO A 556 18.57 -1.69 31.84
C PRO A 556 19.34 -2.92 32.36
N ALA A 557 19.48 -3.94 31.51
CA ALA A 557 20.25 -5.13 31.84
C ALA A 557 21.75 -4.81 32.02
N GLY A 558 22.39 -5.50 32.98
CA GLY A 558 23.79 -5.28 33.35
C GLY A 558 24.01 -4.13 34.34
N ALA A 559 22.95 -3.45 34.78
CA ALA A 559 23.02 -2.48 35.87
C ALA A 559 23.10 -3.17 37.24
N GLU A 560 23.77 -2.54 38.20
CA GLU A 560 23.65 -2.88 39.63
C GLU A 560 22.85 -1.76 40.32
N CYS A 561 21.83 -2.14 41.09
CA CYS A 561 20.90 -1.21 41.70
C CYS A 561 20.93 -1.31 43.22
N LEU A 562 21.20 -0.20 43.89
CA LEU A 562 21.06 -0.08 45.33
C LEU A 562 19.59 0.21 45.66
N VAL A 563 18.98 -0.63 46.49
CA VAL A 563 17.63 -0.40 47.05
C VAL A 563 17.77 0.15 48.46
N THR A 564 17.15 1.29 48.73
CA THR A 564 17.12 1.95 50.03
C THR A 564 15.69 2.08 50.52
N GLU A 565 15.40 1.70 51.75
CA GLU A 565 14.11 2.01 52.37
C GLU A 565 14.01 3.50 52.72
N ARG A 566 12.82 4.07 52.55
CA ARG A 566 12.47 5.40 53.09
C ARG A 566 12.34 5.35 54.61
N ASP A 567 12.05 6.49 55.23
CA ASP A 567 11.81 6.54 56.68
C ASP A 567 10.70 5.56 57.10
N ALA A 568 11.12 4.53 57.84
CA ALA A 568 10.28 3.47 58.35
C ALA A 568 10.13 3.54 59.87
N THR A 569 10.53 4.64 60.52
CA THR A 569 10.40 4.80 61.98
C THR A 569 8.96 4.62 62.49
N VAL A 570 8.84 4.24 63.76
CA VAL A 570 7.57 4.05 64.48
C VAL A 570 7.76 4.59 65.89
N ASP A 571 6.89 5.50 66.32
CA ASP A 571 6.94 6.08 67.65
C ASP A 571 6.94 5.00 68.74
N GLY A 572 7.82 5.15 69.74
CA GLY A 572 8.00 4.18 70.81
C GLY A 572 8.85 2.96 70.44
N PHE A 573 9.41 2.86 69.23
CA PHE A 573 10.29 1.76 68.81
C PHE A 573 11.66 2.25 68.32
N ILE A 574 12.70 1.48 68.67
CA ILE A 574 14.02 1.54 68.06
C ILE A 574 13.97 0.66 66.80
N LEU A 575 14.21 1.27 65.64
CA LEU A 575 14.31 0.59 64.35
C LEU A 575 15.78 0.23 64.05
N GLU A 576 16.02 -1.04 63.78
CA GLU A 576 17.19 -1.54 63.05
C GLU A 576 16.77 -1.86 61.60
N PRO A 577 17.12 -1.02 60.61
CA PRO A 577 16.75 -1.23 59.22
C PRO A 577 17.72 -2.20 58.52
N ALA A 578 17.24 -2.93 57.53
CA ALA A 578 18.12 -3.71 56.66
C ALA A 578 19.01 -2.81 55.80
N VAL A 579 20.26 -3.25 55.62
CA VAL A 579 21.21 -2.71 54.65
C VAL A 579 21.60 -3.86 53.73
N ILE A 580 21.47 -3.64 52.42
CA ILE A 580 21.82 -4.62 51.39
C ILE A 580 22.89 -4.07 50.46
N ASP A 581 23.67 -4.95 49.85
CA ASP A 581 24.56 -4.59 48.75
C ASP A 581 23.76 -4.31 47.47
N PRO A 582 24.30 -3.53 46.50
CA PRO A 582 23.70 -3.36 45.18
C PRO A 582 23.44 -4.69 44.46
N VAL A 583 22.29 -4.77 43.79
CA VAL A 583 21.78 -6.01 43.19
C VAL A 583 21.95 -5.98 41.68
N PRO A 584 22.63 -6.96 41.05
CA PRO A 584 22.79 -7.01 39.60
C PRO A 584 21.49 -7.39 38.89
N ILE A 585 21.19 -6.71 37.78
CA ILE A 585 19.99 -6.91 36.98
C ILE A 585 20.33 -7.65 35.69
N GLU A 586 19.99 -8.94 35.62
CA GLU A 586 20.14 -9.74 34.41
C GLU A 586 19.04 -9.46 33.37
N ALA A 587 19.36 -9.65 32.09
CA ALA A 587 18.44 -9.35 30.99
C ALA A 587 17.19 -10.25 31.02
N GLY A 588 16.01 -9.63 31.00
CA GLY A 588 14.73 -10.35 31.03
C GLY A 588 14.41 -11.03 32.37
N GLN A 589 15.18 -10.80 33.43
CA GLN A 589 14.98 -11.41 34.75
C GLN A 589 14.45 -10.42 35.79
N VAL A 590 13.97 -10.98 36.91
CA VAL A 590 13.52 -10.24 38.08
C VAL A 590 14.42 -10.61 39.26
N ALA A 591 15.24 -9.66 39.71
CA ALA A 591 16.17 -9.85 40.82
C ALA A 591 15.44 -9.70 42.17
N ALA A 592 15.40 -10.77 42.97
CA ALA A 592 14.67 -10.79 44.23
C ALA A 592 15.49 -10.21 45.40
N VAL A 593 14.83 -9.39 46.22
CA VAL A 593 15.39 -8.66 47.36
C VAL A 593 14.49 -8.86 48.58
N LEU A 594 15.09 -9.14 49.74
CA LEU A 594 14.40 -9.22 51.03
C LEU A 594 14.83 -8.03 51.90
N MET A 595 13.88 -7.21 52.35
CA MET A 595 14.16 -6.03 53.16
C MET A 595 13.52 -6.15 54.56
N THR A 596 14.33 -6.60 55.53
CA THR A 596 13.88 -6.91 56.90
C THR A 596 14.05 -5.71 57.84
N ASN A 597 12.99 -5.27 58.52
CA ASN A 597 13.10 -4.31 59.63
C ASN A 597 12.91 -5.01 60.96
N THR A 598 13.79 -4.73 61.91
CA THR A 598 13.64 -5.18 63.30
C THR A 598 13.24 -4.00 64.18
N TYR A 599 12.10 -4.11 64.84
CA TYR A 599 11.58 -3.12 65.78
C TYR A 599 11.67 -3.65 67.20
N THR A 600 12.46 -2.97 68.03
CA THR A 600 12.54 -3.23 69.48
C THR A 600 11.83 -2.09 70.21
N PRO A 601 10.89 -2.35 71.15
CA PRO A 601 10.29 -1.31 71.97
C PRO A 601 11.35 -0.44 72.66
N ALA A 602 11.26 0.88 72.50
CA ALA A 602 12.17 1.82 73.15
C ALA A 602 11.94 1.80 74.67
N PRO A 603 12.99 1.83 75.51
CA PRO A 603 12.81 1.90 76.96
C PRO A 603 12.08 3.19 77.36
N GLY A 604 11.34 3.12 78.45
CA GLY A 604 10.68 4.26 79.07
C GLY A 604 11.23 4.55 80.47
N ASN A 605 10.57 5.44 81.19
CA ASN A 605 10.95 5.81 82.56
C ASN A 605 9.72 5.96 83.47
N ILE A 606 9.96 6.03 84.79
CA ILE A 606 8.97 6.46 85.79
C ILE A 606 9.36 7.85 86.28
N ALA A 607 8.41 8.77 86.34
CA ALA A 607 8.59 10.07 87.01
C ALA A 607 7.78 10.09 88.31
N VAL A 608 8.43 10.29 89.45
CA VAL A 608 7.74 10.41 90.74
C VAL A 608 7.64 11.89 91.12
N THR A 609 6.42 12.38 91.23
CA THR A 609 6.05 13.71 91.75
C THR A 609 5.71 13.59 93.23
N LYS A 610 6.39 14.33 94.09
CA LYS A 610 6.18 14.23 95.55
C LYS A 610 5.34 15.37 96.09
N LYS A 611 4.23 15.05 96.75
CA LYS A 611 3.33 15.98 97.43
C LYS A 611 3.35 15.77 98.94
N VAL A 612 3.28 16.86 99.68
CA VAL A 612 3.29 16.87 101.15
C VAL A 612 2.15 17.72 101.66
N VAL A 613 1.45 17.22 102.68
CA VAL A 613 0.35 17.91 103.37
C VAL A 613 0.64 17.86 104.88
N GLY A 614 0.83 19.02 105.50
CA GLY A 614 1.26 19.16 106.89
C GLY A 614 2.53 20.01 107.01
N ASP A 615 2.77 20.53 108.21
CA ASP A 615 3.85 21.47 108.50
C ASP A 615 5.10 20.71 108.99
N ILE A 616 5.98 20.34 108.06
CA ILE A 616 7.23 19.61 108.30
C ILE A 616 8.43 20.42 107.80
N PRO A 617 9.69 20.06 108.14
CA PRO A 617 10.87 20.77 107.67
C PRO A 617 10.92 20.91 106.14
N ALA A 618 11.06 22.14 105.65
CA ALA A 618 10.97 22.48 104.23
C ALA A 618 12.12 21.90 103.37
N ASP A 619 13.19 21.45 104.01
CA ASP A 619 14.36 20.80 103.43
C ASP A 619 14.26 19.26 103.41
N LYS A 620 13.17 18.68 103.92
CA LYS A 620 12.95 17.23 103.89
C LYS A 620 12.79 16.74 102.44
N THR A 621 13.70 15.86 102.04
CA THR A 621 13.60 15.09 100.80
C THR A 621 13.04 13.69 101.04
N PHE A 622 12.54 13.09 99.97
CA PHE A 622 11.91 11.77 99.91
C PHE A 622 12.67 10.88 98.93
N SER A 623 12.63 9.56 99.17
CA SER A 623 13.31 8.58 98.32
C SER A 623 12.38 7.42 98.03
N PHE A 624 12.36 6.99 96.78
CA PHE A 624 11.51 5.92 96.29
C PHE A 624 12.38 4.81 95.72
N ASP A 625 12.05 3.57 96.04
CA ASP A 625 12.58 2.39 95.36
C ASP A 625 11.55 1.89 94.35
N TYR A 626 12.00 1.32 93.24
CA TYR A 626 11.13 0.62 92.30
C TYR A 626 11.71 -0.73 91.91
N VAL A 627 10.83 -1.70 91.70
CA VAL A 627 11.14 -3.02 91.15
C VAL A 627 10.13 -3.31 90.06
N CYS A 628 10.62 -3.63 88.86
CA CYS A 628 9.83 -3.96 87.69
C CYS A 628 9.79 -5.47 87.46
N ASP A 629 8.71 -5.96 86.85
CA ASP A 629 8.44 -7.37 86.57
C ASP A 629 9.00 -7.87 85.21
N ASP A 630 9.96 -7.13 84.63
CA ASP A 630 10.65 -7.53 83.41
C ASP A 630 11.60 -8.73 83.63
N PRO A 631 11.97 -9.47 82.56
CA PRO A 631 12.85 -10.64 82.68
C PRO A 631 14.24 -10.38 83.30
N ALA A 632 14.72 -9.14 83.35
CA ALA A 632 15.99 -8.78 83.98
C ALA A 632 15.83 -8.29 85.43
N GLY A 633 14.61 -8.16 85.95
CA GLY A 633 14.33 -7.69 87.31
C GLY A 633 14.77 -6.25 87.54
N THR A 634 14.44 -5.36 86.61
CA THR A 634 14.91 -3.97 86.60
C THR A 634 14.46 -3.24 87.85
N SER A 635 15.41 -2.89 88.71
CA SER A 635 15.16 -2.16 89.96
C SER A 635 16.10 -0.96 90.13
N GLY A 636 15.74 -0.04 91.01
CA GLY A 636 16.56 1.11 91.35
C GLY A 636 15.88 2.05 92.33
N SER A 637 16.46 3.23 92.51
CA SER A 637 15.95 4.26 93.42
C SER A 637 15.87 5.61 92.73
N ILE A 638 14.84 6.40 93.07
CA ILE A 638 14.71 7.82 92.75
C ILE A 638 14.93 8.56 94.08
N LEU A 639 16.08 9.22 94.21
CA LEU A 639 16.55 9.80 95.46
C LEU A 639 16.35 11.32 95.52
N ASP A 640 16.28 11.83 96.75
CA ASP A 640 16.27 13.25 97.08
C ASP A 640 15.14 14.07 96.41
N VAL A 641 13.95 13.50 96.23
CA VAL A 641 12.79 14.20 95.68
C VAL A 641 12.28 15.20 96.71
N ALA A 642 12.26 16.50 96.40
CA ALA A 642 11.73 17.53 97.30
C ALA A 642 10.20 17.62 97.23
N ALA A 643 9.57 18.29 98.20
CA ALA A 643 8.13 18.55 98.15
C ALA A 643 7.78 19.48 96.96
N GLY A 644 6.87 19.03 96.09
CA GLY A 644 6.50 19.70 94.84
C GLY A 644 7.41 19.36 93.64
N ASP A 645 8.50 18.62 93.86
CA ASP A 645 9.46 18.24 92.80
C ASP A 645 9.03 16.97 92.07
N THR A 646 9.56 16.77 90.86
CA THR A 646 9.37 15.56 90.03
C THR A 646 10.71 15.06 89.52
N LYS A 647 11.06 13.82 89.85
CA LYS A 647 12.30 13.17 89.41
C LYS A 647 12.04 11.89 88.65
N VAL A 648 12.88 11.63 87.65
CA VAL A 648 12.74 10.53 86.69
C VAL A 648 13.72 9.39 87.04
N SER A 649 13.30 8.15 86.79
CA SER A 649 14.14 6.95 86.91
C SER A 649 15.22 6.89 85.81
N ARG A 650 16.07 5.85 85.88
CA ARG A 650 16.82 5.38 84.71
C ARG A 650 15.87 4.73 83.69
N ASP A 651 16.42 4.30 82.57
CA ASP A 651 15.70 3.53 81.55
C ASP A 651 15.21 2.18 82.09
N ILE A 652 13.93 1.91 81.81
CA ILE A 652 13.19 0.71 82.19
C ILE A 652 12.68 0.05 80.89
N PRO A 653 12.76 -1.28 80.74
CA PRO A 653 12.21 -1.98 79.58
C PRO A 653 10.72 -1.66 79.37
N ALA A 654 10.33 -1.44 78.12
CA ALA A 654 8.93 -1.16 77.77
C ALA A 654 8.00 -2.34 78.13
N GLY A 655 6.77 -2.01 78.52
CA GLY A 655 5.75 -2.96 78.96
C GLY A 655 5.98 -3.51 80.37
N ALA A 656 7.07 -3.14 81.04
CA ALA A 656 7.33 -3.56 82.41
C ALA A 656 6.37 -2.86 83.39
N THR A 657 5.82 -3.63 84.31
CA THR A 657 5.00 -3.15 85.41
C THR A 657 5.86 -3.02 86.65
N CYS A 658 6.02 -1.79 87.14
CA CYS A 658 6.89 -1.45 88.24
C CYS A 658 6.11 -1.14 89.51
N THR A 659 6.51 -1.78 90.61
CA THR A 659 6.02 -1.44 91.95
C THR A 659 6.95 -0.38 92.53
N VAL A 660 6.43 0.83 92.72
CA VAL A 660 7.16 1.95 93.34
C VAL A 660 6.79 2.00 94.83
N THR A 661 7.80 2.02 95.71
CA THR A 661 7.65 2.05 97.17
C THR A 661 8.40 3.25 97.72
N GLU A 662 7.74 4.06 98.56
CA GLU A 662 8.43 5.11 99.30
C GLU A 662 9.22 4.51 100.47
N ARG A 663 10.46 4.97 100.67
CA ARG A 663 11.25 4.65 101.86
C ARG A 663 10.64 5.32 103.10
N ASP A 664 11.13 4.96 104.29
CA ASP A 664 10.65 5.59 105.52
C ASP A 664 10.76 7.12 105.46
N ALA A 665 9.59 7.75 105.51
CA ALA A 665 9.40 9.19 105.43
C ALA A 665 8.93 9.78 106.77
N SER A 666 9.03 9.02 107.86
CA SER A 666 8.62 9.45 109.20
C SER A 666 9.32 10.75 109.63
N VAL A 667 8.61 11.54 110.44
CA VAL A 667 9.08 12.79 111.05
C VAL A 667 8.66 12.76 112.51
N ASP A 668 9.61 12.94 113.42
CA ASP A 668 9.36 12.85 114.87
C ASP A 668 8.24 13.80 115.32
N GLY A 669 7.32 13.27 116.13
CA GLY A 669 6.14 14.00 116.62
C GLY A 669 4.91 13.95 115.69
N PHE A 670 5.03 13.40 114.47
CA PHE A 670 3.92 13.28 113.52
C PHE A 670 3.54 11.82 113.25
N ALA A 671 2.24 11.54 113.22
CA ALA A 671 1.70 10.39 112.51
C ALA A 671 1.74 10.66 111.00
N LEU A 672 2.36 9.73 110.26
CA LEU A 672 2.46 9.75 108.80
C LEU A 672 1.37 8.88 108.17
N GLN A 673 0.70 9.41 107.15
CA GLN A 673 -0.12 8.65 106.22
C GLN A 673 0.36 8.91 104.78
N THR A 674 0.86 7.87 104.12
CA THR A 674 1.28 7.90 102.70
C THR A 674 0.16 7.39 101.80
N SER A 675 -0.04 8.01 100.64
CA SER A 675 -0.97 7.55 99.61
C SER A 675 -0.57 6.18 99.07
N ALA A 676 -1.53 5.27 98.87
CA ALA A 676 -1.27 4.01 98.20
C ALA A 676 -0.75 4.24 96.77
N ILE A 677 0.36 3.58 96.41
CA ILE A 677 0.94 3.62 95.08
C ILE A 677 0.51 2.36 94.35
N GLY A 678 -0.16 2.53 93.19
CA GLY A 678 -0.52 1.40 92.33
C GLY A 678 0.68 0.88 91.52
N PRO A 679 0.59 -0.33 90.93
CA PRO A 679 1.55 -0.76 89.93
C PRO A 679 1.56 0.18 88.72
N VAL A 680 2.75 0.46 88.19
CA VAL A 680 2.98 1.48 87.15
C VAL A 680 3.49 0.79 85.89
N VAL A 681 2.71 0.80 84.81
CA VAL A 681 3.15 0.27 83.51
C VAL A 681 4.00 1.33 82.80
N VAL A 682 5.19 0.94 82.35
CA VAL A 682 6.08 1.81 81.56
C VAL A 682 5.84 1.56 80.08
N GLU A 683 5.10 2.45 79.44
CA GLU A 683 4.87 2.42 77.99
C GLU A 683 6.17 2.65 77.18
N ALA A 684 6.22 2.13 75.95
CA ALA A 684 7.42 2.19 75.11
C ALA A 684 7.79 3.64 74.75
N GLY A 685 9.02 4.06 75.08
CA GLY A 685 9.48 5.46 74.97
C GLY A 685 8.74 6.45 75.88
N GLY A 686 7.88 5.99 76.78
CA GLY A 686 7.01 6.81 77.61
C GLY A 686 7.60 7.13 78.99
N VAL A 687 7.07 8.17 79.63
CA VAL A 687 7.38 8.51 81.03
C VAL A 687 6.11 8.36 81.87
N ALA A 688 6.03 7.30 82.67
CA ALA A 688 4.89 7.02 83.54
C ALA A 688 4.96 7.89 84.81
N VAL A 689 4.02 8.82 84.95
CA VAL A 689 4.02 9.80 86.06
C VAL A 689 3.23 9.28 87.26
N VAL A 690 3.81 9.39 88.45
CA VAL A 690 3.27 8.89 89.72
C VAL A 690 3.26 10.02 90.76
N GLU A 691 2.08 10.49 91.19
CA GLU A 691 1.99 11.43 92.33
C GLU A 691 1.90 10.64 93.65
N VAL A 692 2.83 10.88 94.57
CA VAL A 692 2.80 10.29 95.93
C VAL A 692 2.61 11.39 96.96
N THR A 693 1.56 11.27 97.78
CA THR A 693 1.21 12.25 98.82
C THR A 693 1.49 11.71 100.21
N ASN A 694 2.31 12.41 101.01
CA ASN A 694 2.39 12.20 102.46
C ASN A 694 1.55 13.22 103.21
N THR A 695 0.79 12.77 104.20
CA THR A 695 0.05 13.60 105.15
C THR A 695 0.62 13.43 106.55
N TYR A 696 0.97 14.51 107.22
CA TYR A 696 1.57 14.51 108.56
C TYR A 696 0.63 15.17 109.58
N THR A 697 0.32 14.47 110.67
CA THR A 697 -0.59 14.95 111.73
C THR A 697 0.07 14.80 113.12
N PRO A 698 0.07 15.80 114.01
CA PRO A 698 0.73 15.70 115.32
C PRO A 698 0.19 14.58 116.24
N ALA A 699 1.08 13.92 116.98
CA ALA A 699 0.74 12.78 117.84
C ALA A 699 0.29 13.17 119.29
N PRO A 700 -0.73 12.52 119.89
CA PRO A 700 -1.23 12.82 121.24
C PRO A 700 -0.50 12.08 122.39
N GLY A 701 -0.43 12.72 123.58
CA GLY A 701 0.29 12.21 124.77
C GLY A 701 -0.57 11.51 125.85
N PRO A 702 0.05 10.88 126.89
CA PRO A 702 -0.59 9.90 127.77
C PRO A 702 -1.22 10.46 129.07
N ALA A 703 -2.14 9.69 129.68
CA ALA A 703 -2.92 10.05 130.89
C ALA A 703 -2.96 8.90 131.95
N PRO A 704 -3.28 9.17 133.25
CA PRO A 704 -3.02 8.27 134.38
C PRO A 704 -4.19 7.33 134.82
N SER A 705 -3.93 6.54 135.88
CA SER A 705 -4.51 5.23 136.23
C SER A 705 -5.56 5.20 137.36
N GLU A 706 -6.48 4.22 137.31
CA GLU A 706 -7.18 3.62 138.49
C GLU A 706 -7.23 2.07 138.39
N SER A 707 -7.56 1.39 139.50
CA SER A 707 -7.47 -0.08 139.73
C SER A 707 -8.56 -0.51 140.77
N PRO A 708 -8.83 -1.80 141.12
CA PRO A 708 -8.18 -3.06 140.70
C PRO A 708 -9.08 -4.32 140.48
N SER A 709 -8.43 -5.43 140.05
CA SER A 709 -8.70 -6.86 140.39
C SER A 709 -9.88 -7.66 139.75
N PRO A 710 -9.79 -9.01 139.65
CA PRO A 710 -8.59 -9.89 139.71
C PRO A 710 -8.49 -11.02 138.65
N SER A 711 -7.26 -11.56 138.55
CA SER A 711 -6.76 -12.86 138.04
C SER A 711 -7.70 -14.09 138.11
N PRO A 712 -7.47 -15.19 137.33
CA PRO A 712 -6.16 -15.87 137.26
C PRO A 712 -5.67 -16.45 135.90
N ALA A 713 -4.38 -16.77 135.87
CA ALA A 713 -3.68 -17.68 134.93
C ALA A 713 -3.76 -19.15 135.44
N PRO A 714 -3.08 -20.19 134.86
CA PRO A 714 -2.14 -20.22 133.73
C PRO A 714 -2.30 -21.46 132.79
N SER A 715 -1.24 -21.70 131.99
CA SER A 715 -0.71 -23.02 131.53
C SER A 715 -1.08 -23.59 130.15
N GLU A 716 -0.02 -23.66 129.33
CA GLU A 716 0.47 -24.83 128.56
C GLU A 716 -0.28 -25.39 127.32
N SER A 717 0.55 -25.61 126.29
CA SER A 717 0.31 -26.35 125.04
C SER A 717 0.20 -27.86 125.30
N PRO A 718 -0.60 -28.64 124.54
CA PRO A 718 -0.05 -29.26 123.33
C PRO A 718 -1.03 -29.53 122.15
N SER A 719 -0.42 -29.91 121.02
CA SER A 719 -0.95 -30.62 119.82
C SER A 719 -1.76 -31.92 120.11
N PRO A 720 -2.36 -32.63 119.12
CA PRO A 720 -2.62 -32.33 117.69
C PRO A 720 -4.01 -32.79 117.11
N SER A 721 -4.26 -32.47 115.82
CA SER A 721 -4.99 -33.23 114.76
C SER A 721 -6.39 -33.87 114.98
N GLY A 722 -7.35 -33.58 114.09
CA GLY A 722 -8.57 -34.40 113.88
C GLY A 722 -9.67 -33.76 113.01
N ALA A 723 -9.99 -34.38 111.87
CA ALA A 723 -11.21 -34.16 111.04
C ALA A 723 -12.38 -35.04 111.59
N PRO A 724 -13.60 -35.18 110.98
CA PRO A 724 -14.13 -34.69 109.68
C PRO A 724 -15.61 -34.18 109.68
N SER A 725 -16.20 -33.99 108.48
CA SER A 725 -17.61 -34.22 108.01
C SER A 725 -18.85 -33.99 108.93
N ASP A 726 -20.04 -33.58 108.46
CA ASP A 726 -20.70 -33.69 107.14
C ASP A 726 -21.65 -32.49 106.81
N GLY A 727 -22.21 -32.44 105.58
CA GLY A 727 -23.21 -31.44 105.12
C GLY A 727 -24.67 -31.81 105.51
N PRO A 728 -25.70 -31.67 104.61
CA PRO A 728 -25.77 -31.00 103.31
C PRO A 728 -27.08 -30.18 103.08
N GLY A 729 -27.28 -29.57 101.88
CA GLY A 729 -28.62 -29.17 101.38
C GLY A 729 -28.68 -27.99 100.40
N GLY A 730 -29.07 -28.23 99.13
CA GLY A 730 -29.46 -27.19 98.14
C GLY A 730 -31.00 -26.99 98.10
N PRO A 731 -31.66 -26.74 96.95
CA PRO A 731 -31.15 -26.49 95.58
C PRO A 731 -31.90 -25.38 94.78
N GLY A 732 -31.53 -25.15 93.51
CA GLY A 732 -32.36 -24.43 92.50
C GLY A 732 -31.53 -23.72 91.41
N ALA A 733 -31.18 -24.32 90.26
CA ALA A 733 -31.98 -24.62 89.04
C ALA A 733 -31.66 -23.61 87.88
N PRO A 734 -32.12 -23.81 86.62
CA PRO A 734 -31.33 -24.28 85.47
C PRO A 734 -31.14 -23.19 84.37
N GLY A 735 -30.46 -23.37 83.23
CA GLY A 735 -29.77 -24.50 82.58
C GLY A 735 -29.99 -24.45 81.05
N GLY A 736 -28.93 -24.40 80.23
CA GLY A 736 -29.00 -24.30 78.76
C GLY A 736 -27.61 -24.34 78.08
N PRO A 737 -27.39 -25.12 77.00
CA PRO A 737 -26.06 -25.36 76.42
C PRO A 737 -25.85 -24.73 75.03
N GLY A 738 -24.61 -24.78 74.50
CA GLY A 738 -24.33 -24.44 73.11
C GLY A 738 -22.90 -24.76 72.64
N ALA A 739 -22.79 -25.49 71.53
CA ALA A 739 -21.60 -25.64 70.71
C ALA A 739 -22.00 -25.45 69.23
N ALA A 740 -21.01 -25.38 68.34
CA ALA A 740 -21.08 -25.22 66.89
C ALA A 740 -21.17 -23.77 66.37
N GLU A 741 -20.18 -23.42 65.54
CA GLU A 741 -20.27 -22.39 64.50
C GLU A 741 -20.69 -23.07 63.19
N ASP A 742 -21.65 -22.50 62.47
CA ASP A 742 -21.65 -22.55 61.00
C ASP A 742 -22.50 -21.42 60.38
N SER A 743 -21.91 -20.74 59.40
CA SER A 743 -22.49 -20.02 58.23
C SER A 743 -23.89 -19.35 58.30
N ALA A 744 -23.95 -17.99 58.14
CA ALA A 744 -24.72 -17.30 57.06
C ALA A 744 -24.77 -15.74 57.11
N LEU A 745 -24.28 -15.11 56.04
CA LEU A 745 -24.76 -13.93 55.27
C LEU A 745 -25.69 -12.81 55.87
N ALA A 746 -25.16 -11.57 55.80
CA ALA A 746 -25.71 -10.34 55.15
C ALA A 746 -26.71 -9.35 55.85
N ARG A 747 -26.56 -8.05 55.45
CA ARG A 747 -27.40 -6.83 55.65
C ARG A 747 -27.40 -6.17 57.06
N THR A 748 -27.54 -4.83 57.25
CA THR A 748 -27.89 -3.66 56.39
C THR A 748 -27.39 -2.32 56.99
N GLY A 749 -27.13 -1.30 56.14
CA GLY A 749 -27.59 0.10 56.31
C GLY A 749 -26.77 1.06 57.18
N ALA A 750 -26.88 2.40 57.06
CA ALA A 750 -27.59 3.24 56.08
C ALA A 750 -27.03 4.69 56.03
N ASP A 751 -27.42 5.42 54.98
CA ASP A 751 -27.49 6.89 54.81
C ASP A 751 -26.18 7.71 54.58
N GLY A 752 -26.15 8.69 53.66
CA GLY A 752 -27.17 9.06 52.66
C GLY A 752 -26.81 10.29 51.79
N LEU A 753 -27.69 10.58 50.83
CA LEU A 753 -27.85 11.83 50.05
C LEU A 753 -26.69 12.29 49.10
N VAL A 754 -26.92 12.34 47.77
CA VAL A 754 -27.47 13.49 46.97
C VAL A 754 -26.37 14.54 46.69
N ALA A 755 -26.10 15.07 45.50
CA ALA A 755 -26.68 15.06 44.14
C ALA A 755 -25.63 15.73 43.20
N SER A 756 -25.70 15.84 41.87
CA SER A 756 -26.55 15.30 40.79
C SER A 756 -25.89 15.68 39.44
N LEU A 757 -26.01 14.78 38.43
CA LEU A 757 -26.55 14.99 37.06
C LEU A 757 -26.23 16.31 36.29
N ALA A 758 -26.06 16.33 34.96
CA ALA A 758 -26.29 15.35 33.88
C ALA A 758 -25.29 15.68 32.71
N ALA A 759 -24.83 14.79 31.82
CA ALA A 759 -25.57 13.89 30.92
C ALA A 759 -26.60 14.66 30.04
N LEU A 760 -26.71 14.54 28.73
CA LEU A 760 -26.47 13.40 27.84
C LEU A 760 -26.70 13.84 26.37
N GLY A 761 -26.01 13.21 25.42
CA GLY A 761 -26.53 12.94 24.07
C GLY A 761 -26.43 14.06 23.01
N LEU A 762 -26.59 13.73 21.71
CA LEU A 762 -26.75 12.40 21.10
C LEU A 762 -26.38 12.47 19.59
N LEU A 763 -25.71 11.43 19.07
CA LEU A 763 -25.97 10.74 17.78
C LEU A 763 -26.36 11.54 16.50
N VAL A 764 -25.61 11.33 15.39
CA VAL A 764 -26.02 10.68 14.12
C VAL A 764 -25.06 11.03 12.96
N ALA A 765 -24.88 10.04 12.07
CA ALA A 765 -24.06 10.04 10.85
C ALA A 765 -24.45 11.04 9.73
N GLY A 766 -23.55 11.20 8.75
CA GLY A 766 -23.84 11.79 7.43
C GLY A 766 -22.56 12.16 6.68
N GLY A 767 -22.34 11.61 5.49
CA GLY A 767 -21.15 11.89 4.68
C GLY A 767 -21.41 12.80 3.47
N GLY A 768 -20.33 13.18 2.77
CA GLY A 768 -20.38 13.63 1.38
C GLY A 768 -19.91 15.06 1.07
N LEU A 769 -19.02 15.14 0.07
CA LEU A 769 -18.76 16.25 -0.87
C LEU A 769 -17.90 17.48 -0.45
N ILE A 770 -16.66 17.45 -0.96
CA ILE A 770 -16.01 18.47 -1.82
C ILE A 770 -16.23 19.97 -1.50
N ALA A 771 -15.16 20.68 -1.13
CA ALA A 771 -14.70 21.90 -1.83
C ALA A 771 -13.30 22.38 -1.40
N THR A 772 -12.59 23.02 -2.32
CA THR A 772 -11.21 23.55 -2.17
C THR A 772 -11.18 24.98 -1.58
N ARG A 773 -10.13 25.32 -0.79
CA ARG A 773 -9.11 26.36 -1.15
C ARG A 773 -8.16 26.80 -0.01
N ARG A 774 -6.85 26.74 -0.31
CA ARG A 774 -5.76 27.71 -0.04
C ARG A 774 -5.59 28.37 1.35
N ALA A 775 -4.46 28.06 2.00
CA ALA A 775 -3.42 29.02 2.42
C ALA A 775 -2.06 28.28 2.39
N ARG A 776 -1.13 28.61 1.48
CA ARG A 776 -0.02 29.57 1.65
C ARG A 776 0.95 29.24 2.79
N GLY A 777 2.00 28.51 2.42
CA GLY A 777 3.31 28.36 3.05
C GLY A 777 4.26 27.95 1.94
#